data_AF-A0A842TF96-F1
#
_entry.id   AF-A0A842TF96-F1
#
_cell.length_a   1.000
_cell.length_b   1.000
_cell.length_c   1.000
_cell.angle_alpha   90.00
_cell.angle_beta   90.00
_cell.angle_gamma   90.00
#
_symmetry.space_group_name_H-M   'P 1'
#
loop_
_entity.id
_entity.type
_entity.pdbx_description
1 polymer ?
#
loop_
_entity_poly.entity_id
_entity_poly.type
_entity_poly.pdbx_seq_one_letter_code
_entity_poly.pdbx_strand_id
1 'polypeptide(L)'
;MINWIIFFFRAMALTFDLLFDLNSMLMINLPLVAISRVIFIVFFYLNYFKYRDEETKSKNSALFTSKEKLYFIIRNAILIVLGVLSIYIAIFICLYSLLCSTIHLKNISNRQNKHISEIIGIMLYYILPVLCIICFLFVDFIALIPIASALLLFYFWGEKNANLPLKERHNKRIISILPGWAYYTIVIILTAIPLIVFLGLFFGGIDFIIFWSQISTNTFNFALIFFLNLPIILIARAVYFYALRYKNKNSEPFISLEKNKKLSMASRNAILVVVSSVFIYVSIFFAVYSLIASASVFYEFKKKGENQRSYILLILSYVLIPVILVLSIVTYLNIGIYGTLYIQNNVAITQAVLIGISGALSIPLFLYHKKEFKNFSLKQVVQGIKSVKGVPRFFQIFMLAFLIIMMPLIIVGPTVWGKPIKETNMVKMSDGTELATDVYYSSLVGKKPAPVILVRTPYGKSDWADELYVTLYSPQGYHTVIQDFRACHDSEGDIDYKLFTKAFTDGNETIDWILNQDWCNGKIASAGASALCINQYYYAGIDDVYRGENGLRAQSLWFGCPSLLFDAIMEGAYHESSVETWIKSTKPDNWRYQLDFIFDMISAPEIGIKSWEYNVTTLDVAPNQFSNVNVRAIHVGGWYDHFLGGTIRGYIGYDDLGTARARDHQLLIIGPWIHAAVYGGQQGEIRYPPSANGLPLLLEWEQEVFDEALLGMPTNIWDDNRVAYYLMGDPEDLEANYWKYAKDWPLNYSWNKWYFGKDTSGNDVLVDNGSQLVGNRNYSYLYDPRNPVITRGGNNQPFDTVGPMDQRPVEVENGSLRDDVLLFQSEVLENPYTIEGDLQANLIINSNCTDTDFVVKLCDIYPDGRRMLIIDSALTARYRENLTTENFLMSNQTYNLTVNLIASAYRFDAGHRIGVTITSSNYDRYAINPNTGGDLTDHFTESFIANNTIITGPGQSCILFPELI
;
A
#
# COMPACT_ATOMS: atom_id res chain seq x y z
N MET A 1 -16.64 31.41 -17.17
CA MET A 1 -16.39 30.14 -17.89
C MET A 1 -14.96 30.06 -18.39
N ILE A 2 -14.51 30.75 -19.45
CA ILE A 2 -13.11 30.62 -19.93
C ILE A 2 -12.08 30.94 -18.83
N ASN A 3 -12.25 32.03 -18.07
CA ASN A 3 -11.34 32.33 -16.95
C ASN A 3 -11.38 31.29 -15.81
N TRP A 4 -12.50 30.58 -15.63
CA TRP A 4 -12.65 29.53 -14.62
C TRP A 4 -12.10 28.18 -15.11
N ILE A 5 -12.20 27.90 -16.41
CA ILE A 5 -11.56 26.76 -17.07
C ILE A 5 -10.05 26.97 -17.09
N ILE A 6 -9.58 28.20 -17.30
CA ILE A 6 -8.15 28.54 -17.21
C ILE A 6 -7.66 28.47 -15.77
N PHE A 7 -8.45 28.91 -14.77
CA PHE A 7 -8.13 28.69 -13.36
C PHE A 7 -8.05 27.19 -13.02
N PHE A 8 -8.96 26.38 -13.55
CA PHE A 8 -8.97 24.92 -13.39
C PHE A 8 -7.75 24.25 -14.02
N PHE A 9 -7.39 24.58 -15.27
CA PHE A 9 -6.17 24.07 -15.90
C PHE A 9 -4.88 24.62 -15.26
N ARG A 10 -4.91 25.82 -14.68
CA ARG A 10 -3.76 26.39 -13.94
C ARG A 10 -3.62 25.80 -12.54
N ALA A 11 -4.72 25.40 -11.89
CA ALA A 11 -4.67 24.59 -10.68
C ALA A 11 -4.07 23.20 -10.95
N MET A 12 -4.35 22.62 -12.13
CA MET A 12 -3.68 21.40 -12.62
C MET A 12 -2.22 21.62 -13.06
N ALA A 13 -1.85 22.81 -13.56
CA ALA A 13 -0.48 23.12 -13.97
C ALA A 13 0.42 23.49 -12.77
N LEU A 14 -0.12 24.17 -11.76
CA LEU A 14 0.58 24.47 -10.48
C LEU A 14 0.96 23.20 -9.72
N THR A 15 0.27 22.08 -9.96
CA THR A 15 0.66 20.77 -9.44
C THR A 15 1.84 20.13 -10.19
N PHE A 16 2.28 20.64 -11.35
CA PHE A 16 3.26 19.94 -12.21
C PHE A 16 4.30 20.82 -12.95
N ASP A 17 4.33 22.15 -12.78
CA ASP A 17 5.41 23.00 -13.31
C ASP A 17 6.61 23.08 -12.35
N LEU A 18 7.38 21.99 -12.27
CA LEU A 18 8.72 22.00 -11.68
C LEU A 18 9.83 21.82 -12.74
N LEU A 19 9.53 21.98 -14.04
CA LEU A 19 10.45 21.51 -15.10
C LEU A 19 10.49 22.30 -16.42
N PHE A 20 10.24 23.62 -16.46
CA PHE A 20 10.56 24.40 -17.67
C PHE A 20 11.14 25.80 -17.42
N ASP A 21 12.24 26.11 -18.11
CA ASP A 21 12.89 27.42 -18.19
C ASP A 21 11.91 28.47 -18.79
N LEU A 22 11.74 29.59 -18.10
CA LEU A 22 10.90 30.73 -18.50
C LEU A 22 11.22 31.20 -19.93
N ASN A 23 12.48 31.08 -20.38
CA ASN A 23 12.86 31.40 -21.75
C ASN A 23 12.20 30.48 -22.79
N SER A 24 12.07 29.18 -22.50
CA SER A 24 11.44 28.21 -23.41
C SER A 24 9.93 28.46 -23.53
N MET A 25 9.27 28.79 -22.40
CA MET A 25 7.85 29.17 -22.39
C MET A 25 7.60 30.47 -23.18
N LEU A 26 8.45 31.49 -23.03
CA LEU A 26 8.35 32.74 -23.78
C LEU A 26 8.65 32.57 -25.27
N MET A 27 9.61 31.72 -25.64
CA MET A 27 9.98 31.53 -27.05
C MET A 27 8.96 30.71 -27.85
N ILE A 28 8.21 29.81 -27.21
CA ILE A 28 7.27 28.91 -27.91
C ILE A 28 5.82 29.34 -27.71
N ASN A 29 5.38 29.56 -26.47
CA ASN A 29 3.96 29.76 -26.16
C ASN A 29 3.50 31.18 -26.53
N LEU A 30 4.33 32.20 -26.28
CA LEU A 30 3.97 33.59 -26.55
C LEU A 30 3.72 33.86 -28.04
N PRO A 31 4.60 33.47 -28.99
CA PRO A 31 4.31 33.65 -30.41
C PRO A 31 3.03 32.92 -30.84
N LEU A 32 2.82 31.68 -30.39
CA LEU A 32 1.67 30.86 -30.75
C LEU A 32 0.34 31.49 -30.31
N VAL A 33 0.26 31.94 -29.05
CA VAL A 33 -0.95 32.55 -28.50
C VAL A 33 -1.13 33.97 -29.01
N ALA A 34 -0.06 34.76 -29.14
CA ALA A 34 -0.16 36.12 -29.65
C ALA A 34 -0.65 36.14 -31.10
N ILE A 35 -0.06 35.33 -31.99
CA ILE A 35 -0.45 35.26 -33.40
C ILE A 35 -1.90 34.83 -33.55
N SER A 36 -2.30 33.73 -32.90
CA SER A 36 -3.67 33.22 -33.00
C SER A 36 -4.72 34.20 -32.44
N ARG A 37 -4.41 34.92 -31.35
CA ARG A 37 -5.30 35.96 -30.82
C ARG A 37 -5.36 37.19 -31.72
N VAL A 38 -4.25 37.63 -32.30
CA VAL A 38 -4.23 38.74 -33.26
C VAL A 38 -5.07 38.41 -34.48
N ILE A 39 -4.92 37.20 -35.04
CA ILE A 39 -5.74 36.71 -36.15
C ILE A 39 -7.23 36.78 -35.79
N PHE A 40 -7.61 36.25 -34.63
CA PHE A 40 -8.99 36.32 -34.15
C PHE A 40 -9.50 37.75 -34.00
N ILE A 41 -8.72 38.63 -33.37
CA ILE A 41 -9.11 40.03 -33.15
C ILE A 41 -9.28 40.75 -34.48
N VAL A 42 -8.37 40.56 -35.43
CA VAL A 42 -8.44 41.18 -36.76
C VAL A 42 -9.70 40.72 -37.50
N PHE A 43 -9.94 39.41 -37.59
CA PHE A 43 -11.15 38.91 -38.27
C PHE A 43 -12.43 39.30 -37.54
N PHE A 44 -12.42 39.33 -36.21
CA PHE A 44 -13.54 39.85 -35.42
C PHE A 44 -13.82 41.32 -35.74
N TYR A 45 -12.79 42.18 -35.81
CA TYR A 45 -12.94 43.61 -36.10
C TYR A 45 -13.31 43.90 -37.55
N LEU A 46 -12.73 43.18 -38.52
CA LEU A 46 -13.11 43.29 -39.93
C LEU A 46 -14.58 42.91 -40.12
N ASN A 47 -15.00 41.83 -39.48
CA ASN A 47 -16.41 41.46 -39.45
C ASN A 47 -17.24 42.57 -38.77
N TYR A 48 -16.78 43.10 -37.62
CA TYR A 48 -17.47 44.16 -36.89
C TYR A 48 -17.67 45.47 -37.67
N PHE A 49 -16.62 46.06 -38.24
CA PHE A 49 -16.73 47.33 -38.95
C PHE A 49 -17.64 47.23 -40.16
N LYS A 50 -17.60 46.09 -40.85
CA LYS A 50 -18.46 45.85 -42.01
C LYS A 50 -19.94 45.73 -41.63
N TYR A 51 -20.26 45.08 -40.51
CA TYR A 51 -21.62 45.06 -39.97
C TYR A 51 -22.05 46.44 -39.42
N ARG A 52 -21.10 47.24 -38.92
CA ARG A 52 -21.37 48.60 -38.42
C ARG A 52 -21.77 49.55 -39.55
N ASP A 53 -21.09 49.53 -40.70
CA ASP A 53 -21.37 50.45 -41.81
C ASP A 53 -22.76 50.23 -42.44
N GLU A 54 -23.32 49.03 -42.35
CA GLU A 54 -24.70 48.74 -42.79
C GLU A 54 -25.78 49.15 -41.76
N GLU A 55 -25.56 48.94 -40.45
CA GLU A 55 -26.53 49.30 -39.40
C GLU A 55 -26.53 50.81 -39.06
N THR A 56 -25.41 51.52 -39.29
CA THR A 56 -25.26 52.94 -38.91
C THR A 56 -25.62 53.95 -40.00
N LYS A 57 -26.26 53.53 -41.11
CA LYS A 57 -27.06 54.44 -41.94
C LYS A 57 -28.21 55.12 -41.16
N SER A 58 -28.51 54.69 -39.93
CA SER A 58 -29.63 55.22 -39.14
C SER A 58 -29.31 55.86 -37.78
N LYS A 59 -28.07 55.89 -37.27
CA LYS A 59 -27.66 56.71 -36.09
C LYS A 59 -26.18 56.55 -35.76
N ASN A 60 -25.52 57.67 -35.47
CA ASN A 60 -24.08 57.80 -35.24
C ASN A 60 -23.66 57.38 -33.81
N SER A 61 -24.06 56.19 -33.34
CA SER A 61 -23.67 55.66 -32.03
C SER A 61 -22.70 54.48 -32.17
N ALA A 62 -21.63 54.47 -31.38
CA ALA A 62 -20.70 53.35 -31.34
C ALA A 62 -21.40 52.11 -30.74
N LEU A 63 -21.39 50.99 -31.46
CA LEU A 63 -21.95 49.70 -31.03
C LEU A 63 -21.30 49.12 -29.76
N PHE A 64 -20.12 49.60 -29.36
CA PHE A 64 -19.47 49.26 -28.10
C PHE A 64 -19.12 50.53 -27.32
N THR A 65 -19.48 50.54 -26.04
CA THR A 65 -19.10 51.59 -25.09
C THR A 65 -17.60 51.54 -24.80
N SER A 66 -17.01 52.66 -24.33
CA SER A 66 -15.59 52.70 -23.94
C SER A 66 -15.23 51.64 -22.88
N LYS A 67 -16.17 51.32 -21.98
CA LYS A 67 -16.00 50.26 -20.96
C LYS A 67 -15.92 48.86 -21.55
N GLU A 68 -16.71 48.57 -22.59
CA GLU A 68 -16.68 47.26 -23.26
C GLU A 68 -15.44 47.08 -24.12
N LYS A 69 -14.96 48.15 -24.77
CA LYS A 69 -13.68 48.13 -25.48
C LYS A 69 -12.53 47.85 -24.51
N LEU A 70 -12.52 48.52 -23.36
CA LEU A 70 -11.52 48.30 -22.32
C LEU A 70 -11.57 46.85 -21.77
N TYR A 71 -12.77 46.34 -21.47
CA TYR A 71 -12.94 44.94 -21.05
C TYR A 71 -12.45 43.94 -22.12
N PHE A 72 -12.74 44.21 -23.41
CA PHE A 72 -12.27 43.36 -24.50
C PHE A 72 -10.75 43.34 -24.58
N ILE A 73 -10.08 44.49 -24.45
CA ILE A 73 -8.61 44.58 -24.44
C ILE A 73 -8.03 43.82 -23.24
N ILE A 74 -8.51 44.10 -22.02
CA ILE A 74 -8.02 43.46 -20.79
C ILE A 74 -8.21 41.95 -20.86
N ARG A 75 -9.38 41.47 -21.31
CA ARG A 75 -9.65 40.03 -21.45
C ARG A 75 -8.67 39.36 -22.41
N ASN A 76 -8.36 40.00 -23.54
CA ASN A 76 -7.42 39.43 -24.51
C ASN A 76 -5.98 39.42 -23.98
N ALA A 77 -5.55 40.48 -23.30
CA ALA A 77 -4.24 40.54 -22.66
C ALA A 77 -4.09 39.43 -21.62
N ILE A 78 -5.11 39.21 -20.77
CA ILE A 78 -5.13 38.13 -19.78
C ILE A 78 -5.04 36.76 -20.45
N LEU A 79 -5.77 36.53 -21.55
CA LEU A 79 -5.71 35.25 -22.26
C LEU A 79 -4.33 34.99 -22.86
N ILE A 80 -3.65 36.03 -23.37
CA ILE A 80 -2.28 35.89 -23.86
C ILE A 80 -1.35 35.52 -22.70
N VAL A 81 -1.37 36.29 -21.61
CA VAL A 81 -0.54 36.02 -20.42
C VAL A 81 -0.77 34.61 -19.88
N LEU A 82 -2.03 34.18 -19.75
CA LEU A 82 -2.36 32.83 -19.27
C LEU A 82 -1.95 31.73 -20.25
N GLY A 83 -1.99 32.01 -21.56
CA GLY A 83 -1.51 31.10 -22.59
C GLY A 83 0.01 30.94 -22.57
N VAL A 84 0.79 32.01 -22.30
CA VAL A 84 2.26 31.89 -22.17
C VAL A 84 2.65 30.92 -21.05
N LEU A 85 1.91 30.96 -19.95
CA LEU A 85 2.21 30.25 -18.72
C LEU A 85 1.97 28.73 -18.79
N SER A 86 1.33 28.20 -19.84
CA SER A 86 1.12 26.76 -19.99
C SER A 86 0.89 26.38 -21.45
N ILE A 87 1.65 25.41 -21.96
CA ILE A 87 1.52 24.94 -23.35
C ILE A 87 0.12 24.36 -23.65
N TYR A 88 -0.51 23.69 -22.69
CA TYR A 88 -1.86 23.14 -22.87
C TYR A 88 -2.92 24.23 -22.98
N ILE A 89 -2.75 25.30 -22.18
CA ILE A 89 -3.62 26.48 -22.24
C ILE A 89 -3.36 27.25 -23.54
N ALA A 90 -2.10 27.36 -23.97
CA ALA A 90 -1.73 27.94 -25.26
C ALA A 90 -2.41 27.20 -26.41
N ILE A 91 -2.36 25.87 -26.44
CA ILE A 91 -2.99 25.03 -27.46
C ILE A 91 -4.51 25.25 -27.46
N PHE A 92 -5.17 25.17 -26.29
CA PHE A 92 -6.61 25.42 -26.18
C PHE A 92 -7.00 26.80 -26.74
N ILE A 93 -6.29 27.86 -26.31
CA ILE A 93 -6.58 29.24 -26.71
C ILE A 93 -6.34 29.42 -28.21
N CYS A 94 -5.25 28.87 -28.74
CA CYS A 94 -4.90 28.96 -30.15
C CYS A 94 -5.97 28.31 -31.03
N LEU A 95 -6.31 27.05 -30.75
CA LEU A 95 -7.30 26.29 -31.51
C LEU A 95 -8.68 26.94 -31.47
N TYR A 96 -9.16 27.31 -30.28
CA TYR A 96 -10.44 28.00 -30.15
C TYR A 96 -10.46 29.33 -30.91
N SER A 97 -9.36 30.09 -30.88
CA SER A 97 -9.25 31.39 -31.57
C SER A 97 -9.25 31.24 -33.09
N LEU A 98 -8.52 30.26 -33.61
CA LEU A 98 -8.49 29.98 -35.05
C LEU A 98 -9.86 29.47 -35.55
N LEU A 99 -10.52 28.57 -34.82
CA LEU A 99 -11.86 28.08 -35.17
C LEU A 99 -12.90 29.21 -35.16
N CYS A 100 -12.85 30.14 -34.20
CA CYS A 100 -13.72 31.31 -34.25
C CYS A 100 -13.38 32.25 -35.44
N SER A 101 -12.11 32.34 -35.81
CA SER A 101 -11.65 33.17 -36.94
C SER A 101 -12.20 32.68 -38.28
N THR A 102 -12.26 31.37 -38.50
CA THR A 102 -12.81 30.79 -39.74
C THR A 102 -14.29 31.13 -39.93
N ILE A 103 -15.09 31.16 -38.85
CA ILE A 103 -16.49 31.62 -38.91
C ILE A 103 -16.55 33.09 -39.31
N HIS A 104 -15.72 33.95 -38.71
CA HIS A 104 -15.68 35.37 -39.08
C HIS A 104 -15.27 35.57 -40.54
N LEU A 105 -14.27 34.82 -41.02
CA LEU A 105 -13.85 34.83 -42.43
C LEU A 105 -14.98 34.37 -43.36
N LYS A 106 -15.65 33.26 -43.04
CA LYS A 106 -16.80 32.75 -43.78
C LYS A 106 -17.91 33.79 -43.88
N ASN A 107 -18.26 34.43 -42.77
CA ASN A 107 -19.30 35.47 -42.73
C ASN A 107 -18.92 36.70 -43.57
N ILE A 108 -17.64 37.10 -43.59
CA ILE A 108 -17.15 38.16 -44.47
C ILE A 108 -17.27 37.75 -45.94
N SER A 109 -16.95 36.49 -46.26
CA SER A 109 -16.86 35.96 -47.63
C SER A 109 -18.21 35.71 -48.30
N ASN A 110 -19.15 35.04 -47.61
CA ASN A 110 -20.50 34.76 -48.12
C ASN A 110 -21.24 36.03 -48.56
N ARG A 111 -20.81 37.19 -48.07
CA ARG A 111 -21.39 38.49 -48.41
C ARG A 111 -20.62 39.30 -49.46
N GLN A 112 -19.40 38.91 -49.84
CA GLN A 112 -18.67 39.57 -50.95
C GLN A 112 -18.85 38.85 -52.30
N ASN A 113 -19.62 37.76 -52.36
CA ASN A 113 -19.65 36.83 -53.51
C ASN A 113 -18.25 36.40 -53.98
N LYS A 114 -17.27 36.41 -53.07
CA LYS A 114 -15.92 35.93 -53.35
C LYS A 114 -15.85 34.44 -53.01
N HIS A 115 -16.20 33.60 -53.97
CA HIS A 115 -16.28 32.15 -53.78
C HIS A 115 -14.99 31.52 -53.23
N ILE A 116 -13.81 32.06 -53.59
CA ILE A 116 -12.52 31.51 -53.14
C ILE A 116 -12.34 31.64 -51.62
N SER A 117 -12.67 32.78 -51.01
CA SER A 117 -12.53 32.96 -49.56
C SER A 117 -13.55 32.17 -48.74
N GLU A 118 -14.70 31.84 -49.33
CA GLU A 118 -15.74 31.03 -48.70
C GLU A 118 -15.32 29.57 -48.69
N ILE A 119 -14.78 29.09 -49.81
CA ILE A 119 -14.18 27.76 -49.92
C ILE A 119 -13.01 27.61 -48.95
N ILE A 120 -12.12 28.60 -48.86
CA ILE A 120 -11.00 28.58 -47.89
C ILE A 120 -11.51 28.56 -46.44
N GLY A 121 -12.52 29.37 -46.10
CA GLY A 121 -13.11 29.39 -44.77
C GLY A 121 -13.79 28.06 -44.39
N ILE A 122 -14.50 27.44 -45.33
CA ILE A 122 -15.16 26.13 -45.16
C ILE A 122 -14.11 25.02 -45.05
N MET A 123 -13.08 25.03 -45.90
CA MET A 123 -11.99 24.06 -45.84
C MET A 123 -11.28 24.12 -44.49
N LEU A 124 -10.86 25.31 -44.04
CA LEU A 124 -10.19 25.45 -42.73
C LEU A 124 -11.10 25.08 -41.56
N TYR A 125 -12.42 25.31 -41.66
CA TYR A 125 -13.38 24.92 -40.64
C TYR A 125 -13.40 23.41 -40.37
N TYR A 126 -13.34 22.58 -41.42
CA TYR A 126 -13.39 21.12 -41.29
C TYR A 126 -12.00 20.46 -41.19
N ILE A 127 -11.01 21.02 -41.86
CA ILE A 127 -9.66 20.44 -41.93
C ILE A 127 -8.88 20.71 -40.64
N LEU A 128 -9.00 21.89 -40.04
CA LEU A 128 -8.22 22.26 -38.86
C LEU A 128 -8.48 21.34 -37.65
N PRO A 129 -9.74 20.97 -37.29
CA PRO A 129 -9.99 19.98 -36.24
C PRO A 129 -9.35 18.61 -36.52
N VAL A 130 -9.40 18.14 -37.78
CA VAL A 130 -8.89 16.82 -38.18
C VAL A 130 -7.37 16.79 -38.17
N LEU A 131 -6.70 17.81 -38.72
CA LEU A 131 -5.25 17.95 -38.65
C LEU A 131 -4.76 18.04 -37.20
N CYS A 132 -5.53 18.67 -36.31
CA CYS A 132 -5.21 18.73 -34.88
C CYS A 132 -5.44 17.38 -34.15
N ILE A 133 -6.38 16.55 -34.59
CA ILE A 133 -6.51 15.19 -34.05
C ILE A 133 -5.33 14.33 -34.54
N ILE A 134 -4.95 14.46 -35.82
CA ILE A 134 -3.89 13.66 -36.47
C ILE A 134 -2.50 14.01 -35.94
N CYS A 135 -2.13 15.30 -35.89
CA CYS A 135 -0.80 15.71 -35.44
C CYS A 135 -0.52 15.33 -33.97
N PHE A 136 -1.56 15.06 -33.17
CA PHE A 136 -1.44 14.86 -31.73
C PHE A 136 -1.71 13.43 -31.26
N LEU A 137 -2.12 12.52 -32.15
CA LEU A 137 -1.99 11.07 -31.91
C LEU A 137 -0.52 10.64 -31.69
N PHE A 138 0.43 11.54 -31.97
CA PHE A 138 1.87 11.31 -31.85
C PHE A 138 2.56 12.03 -30.67
N VAL A 139 1.86 12.82 -29.84
CA VAL A 139 2.54 13.75 -28.91
C VAL A 139 2.28 13.51 -27.42
N ASP A 140 1.04 13.28 -26.93
CA ASP A 140 0.79 12.78 -25.56
C ASP A 140 -0.72 12.56 -25.29
N PHE A 141 -1.10 11.59 -24.46
CA PHE A 141 -2.51 11.22 -24.21
C PHE A 141 -3.29 12.27 -23.37
N ILE A 142 -2.58 13.06 -22.57
CA ILE A 142 -3.17 14.03 -21.62
C ILE A 142 -3.65 15.32 -22.33
N ALA A 143 -3.08 15.66 -23.49
CA ALA A 143 -3.45 16.84 -24.28
C ALA A 143 -4.82 16.72 -24.99
N LEU A 144 -5.40 15.51 -25.06
CA LEU A 144 -6.70 15.26 -25.67
C LEU A 144 -7.85 15.96 -24.95
N ILE A 145 -7.77 16.11 -23.62
CA ILE A 145 -8.85 16.70 -22.80
C ILE A 145 -9.05 18.19 -23.12
N PRO A 146 -8.01 19.05 -23.13
CA PRO A 146 -8.14 20.44 -23.56
C PRO A 146 -8.67 20.58 -24.99
N ILE A 147 -8.18 19.76 -25.94
CA ILE A 147 -8.58 19.82 -27.35
C ILE A 147 -10.05 19.45 -27.52
N ALA A 148 -10.48 18.32 -26.92
CA ALA A 148 -11.87 17.90 -26.92
C ALA A 148 -12.78 18.96 -26.27
N SER A 149 -12.32 19.57 -25.17
CA SER A 149 -13.03 20.66 -24.50
C SER A 149 -13.16 21.91 -25.39
N ALA A 150 -12.11 22.28 -26.13
CA ALA A 150 -12.13 23.41 -27.06
C ALA A 150 -13.13 23.17 -28.19
N LEU A 151 -13.12 21.97 -28.76
CA LEU A 151 -14.01 21.55 -29.85
C LEU A 151 -15.47 21.50 -29.37
N LEU A 152 -15.74 20.93 -28.19
CA LEU A 152 -17.07 20.88 -27.58
C LEU A 152 -17.60 22.29 -27.30
N LEU A 153 -16.80 23.15 -26.67
CA LEU A 153 -17.20 24.53 -26.39
C LEU A 153 -17.42 25.35 -27.66
N PHE A 154 -16.59 25.13 -28.68
CA PHE A 154 -16.78 25.74 -30.00
C PHE A 154 -18.09 25.29 -30.63
N TYR A 155 -18.37 23.98 -30.67
CA TYR A 155 -19.58 23.45 -31.32
C TYR A 155 -20.86 23.83 -30.57
N PHE A 156 -20.90 23.67 -29.25
CA PHE A 156 -22.11 23.95 -28.47
C PHE A 156 -22.39 25.44 -28.27
N TRP A 157 -21.34 26.27 -28.22
CA TRP A 157 -21.49 27.66 -27.81
C TRP A 157 -20.80 28.67 -28.73
N GLY A 158 -19.63 28.35 -29.27
CA GLY A 158 -18.89 29.20 -30.20
C GLY A 158 -19.65 29.45 -31.51
N GLU A 159 -20.02 28.38 -32.22
CA GLU A 159 -20.71 28.45 -33.51
C GLU A 159 -22.07 29.15 -33.39
N LYS A 160 -22.89 28.73 -32.42
CA LYS A 160 -24.23 29.29 -32.18
C LYS A 160 -24.18 30.78 -31.88
N ASN A 161 -23.22 31.25 -31.09
CA ASN A 161 -23.07 32.68 -30.78
C ASN A 161 -22.36 33.46 -31.88
N ALA A 162 -21.44 32.84 -32.63
CA ALA A 162 -20.69 33.48 -33.70
C ALA A 162 -21.54 33.76 -34.95
N ASN A 163 -22.69 33.10 -35.10
CA ASN A 163 -23.65 33.31 -36.18
C ASN A 163 -24.78 34.30 -35.86
N LEU A 164 -24.90 34.77 -34.61
CA LEU A 164 -25.94 35.76 -34.23
C LEU A 164 -25.66 37.15 -34.82
N PRO A 165 -26.68 37.97 -35.14
CA PRO A 165 -26.50 39.38 -35.46
C PRO A 165 -25.76 40.14 -34.34
N LEU A 166 -24.93 41.11 -34.72
CA LEU A 166 -24.03 41.82 -33.79
C LEU A 166 -24.78 42.55 -32.67
N LYS A 167 -25.96 43.11 -32.97
CA LYS A 167 -26.87 43.75 -32.02
C LYS A 167 -27.48 42.78 -31.00
N GLU A 168 -27.82 41.55 -31.40
CA GLU A 168 -28.28 40.51 -30.46
C GLU A 168 -27.16 40.02 -29.56
N ARG A 169 -25.94 39.89 -30.09
CA ARG A 169 -24.77 39.59 -29.26
C ARG A 169 -24.48 40.71 -28.26
N HIS A 170 -24.69 41.96 -28.65
CA HIS A 170 -24.56 43.12 -27.76
C HIS A 170 -25.60 43.09 -26.64
N ASN A 171 -26.89 42.88 -26.97
CA ASN A 171 -27.99 42.86 -26.00
C ASN A 171 -27.92 41.68 -25.01
N LYS A 172 -27.25 40.58 -25.36
CA LYS A 172 -27.08 39.40 -24.50
C LYS A 172 -25.83 39.47 -23.59
N ARG A 173 -25.05 40.55 -23.61
CA ARG A 173 -23.89 40.70 -22.71
C ARG A 173 -24.36 41.16 -21.31
N ILE A 174 -24.25 40.25 -20.35
CA ILE A 174 -24.63 40.42 -18.93
C ILE A 174 -23.96 41.66 -18.27
N ILE A 175 -22.81 42.12 -18.77
CA ILE A 175 -21.99 43.15 -18.14
C ILE A 175 -22.67 44.54 -18.10
N SER A 176 -23.50 44.87 -19.09
CA SER A 176 -24.23 46.16 -19.12
C SER A 176 -25.39 46.22 -18.11
N ILE A 177 -25.77 45.08 -17.54
CA ILE A 177 -26.90 44.92 -16.62
C ILE A 177 -26.43 44.98 -15.14
N LEU A 178 -25.11 44.90 -14.89
CA LEU A 178 -24.55 44.87 -13.54
C LEU A 178 -24.47 46.27 -12.92
N PRO A 179 -24.89 46.45 -11.66
CA PRO A 179 -24.68 47.72 -10.95
C PRO A 179 -23.18 48.04 -10.82
N GLY A 180 -22.84 49.33 -10.84
CA GLY A 180 -21.45 49.79 -10.99
C GLY A 180 -20.46 49.18 -9.98
N TRP A 181 -20.87 48.96 -8.73
CA TRP A 181 -20.03 48.32 -7.72
C TRP A 181 -19.69 46.87 -8.08
N ALA A 182 -20.64 46.07 -8.59
CA ALA A 182 -20.40 44.69 -8.99
C ALA A 182 -19.47 44.60 -10.22
N TYR A 183 -19.57 45.57 -11.13
CA TYR A 183 -18.63 45.73 -12.23
C TYR A 183 -17.20 45.99 -11.72
N TYR A 184 -17.02 46.96 -10.81
CA TYR A 184 -15.69 47.27 -10.25
C TYR A 184 -15.15 46.13 -9.39
N THR A 185 -15.98 45.42 -8.62
CA THR A 185 -15.56 44.23 -7.86
C THR A 185 -15.09 43.11 -8.78
N ILE A 186 -15.80 42.83 -9.88
CA ILE A 186 -15.37 41.81 -10.86
C ILE A 186 -14.08 42.24 -11.55
N VAL A 187 -13.95 43.52 -11.92
CA VAL A 187 -12.71 44.05 -12.52
C VAL A 187 -11.54 43.98 -11.54
N ILE A 188 -11.73 44.35 -10.27
CA ILE A 188 -10.71 44.26 -9.21
C ILE A 188 -10.32 42.81 -8.96
N ILE A 189 -11.26 41.86 -8.86
CA ILE A 189 -10.95 40.43 -8.69
C ILE A 189 -10.17 39.89 -9.90
N LEU A 190 -10.57 40.27 -11.12
CA LEU A 190 -9.92 39.84 -12.36
C LEU A 190 -8.55 40.49 -12.61
N THR A 191 -8.22 41.60 -11.92
CA THR A 191 -6.94 42.32 -12.07
C THR A 191 -6.01 42.13 -10.89
N ALA A 192 -6.52 42.14 -9.65
CA ALA A 192 -5.75 42.01 -8.43
C ALA A 192 -5.23 40.59 -8.22
N ILE A 193 -6.02 39.53 -8.52
CA ILE A 193 -5.54 38.15 -8.33
C ILE A 193 -4.35 37.82 -9.25
N PRO A 194 -4.39 38.14 -10.56
CA PRO A 194 -3.20 37.96 -11.41
C PRO A 194 -2.03 38.87 -11.02
N LEU A 195 -2.28 40.09 -10.54
CA LEU A 195 -1.25 41.05 -10.14
C LEU A 195 -0.57 40.65 -8.81
N ILE A 196 -1.31 40.12 -7.84
CA ILE A 196 -0.78 39.60 -6.56
C ILE A 196 0.06 38.34 -6.83
N VAL A 197 -0.39 37.46 -7.72
CA VAL A 197 0.40 36.29 -8.15
C VAL A 197 1.65 36.72 -8.92
N PHE A 198 1.55 37.74 -9.79
CA PHE A 198 2.71 38.29 -10.51
C PHE A 198 3.71 38.95 -9.55
N LEU A 199 3.25 39.78 -8.60
CA LEU A 199 4.11 40.43 -7.61
C LEU A 199 4.73 39.43 -6.62
N GLY A 200 4.00 38.38 -6.23
CA GLY A 200 4.51 37.29 -5.39
C GLY A 200 5.65 36.52 -6.08
N LEU A 201 5.52 36.27 -7.38
CA LEU A 201 6.57 35.61 -8.18
C LEU A 201 7.74 36.55 -8.53
N PHE A 202 7.51 37.87 -8.60
CA PHE A 202 8.53 38.85 -8.97
C PHE A 202 9.39 39.31 -7.78
N PHE A 203 8.86 39.25 -6.54
CA PHE A 203 9.53 39.78 -5.34
C PHE A 203 9.95 38.72 -4.30
N GLY A 204 9.56 37.45 -4.42
CA GLY A 204 9.98 36.41 -3.49
C GLY A 204 10.04 35.04 -4.14
N GLY A 205 11.25 34.54 -4.41
CA GLY A 205 11.47 33.15 -4.83
C GLY A 205 11.04 32.15 -3.75
N ILE A 206 11.36 30.87 -4.02
CA ILE A 206 11.04 29.61 -3.29
C ILE A 206 10.82 29.75 -1.75
N ASP A 207 11.57 30.62 -1.08
CA ASP A 207 11.48 30.87 0.37
C ASP A 207 10.13 31.43 0.86
N PHE A 208 9.38 32.18 0.05
CA PHE A 208 8.06 32.68 0.47
C PHE A 208 7.01 31.57 0.59
N ILE A 209 7.16 30.51 -0.22
CA ILE A 209 6.26 29.34 -0.20
C ILE A 209 6.64 28.40 0.97
N ILE A 210 7.93 28.25 1.25
CA ILE A 210 8.44 27.45 2.37
C ILE A 210 8.11 28.10 3.72
N PHE A 211 8.26 29.43 3.84
CA PHE A 211 7.89 30.16 5.06
C PHE A 211 6.40 30.04 5.39
N TRP A 212 5.53 30.01 4.37
CA TRP A 212 4.09 29.86 4.56
C TRP A 212 3.62 28.41 4.76
N SER A 213 4.35 27.41 4.25
CA SER A 213 4.04 25.99 4.49
C SER A 213 4.42 25.53 5.91
N GLN A 214 5.25 26.29 6.62
CA GLN A 214 5.66 26.00 8.00
C GLN A 214 4.71 26.60 9.07
N ILE A 215 3.75 27.46 8.70
CA ILE A 215 2.72 27.92 9.63
C ILE A 215 1.64 26.83 9.71
N SER A 216 1.47 26.25 10.91
CA SER A 216 0.67 25.06 11.18
C SER A 216 -0.66 24.97 10.40
N THR A 217 -0.98 23.74 9.99
CA THR A 217 -2.15 23.32 9.18
C THR A 217 -3.48 23.92 9.62
N ASN A 218 -3.66 24.28 10.90
CA ASN A 218 -4.89 24.90 11.38
C ASN A 218 -5.04 26.37 10.99
N THR A 219 -3.96 27.14 10.88
CA THR A 219 -4.04 28.58 10.57
C THR A 219 -4.07 28.83 9.06
N PHE A 220 -3.40 27.99 8.27
CA PHE A 220 -3.50 27.99 6.81
C PHE A 220 -4.90 27.54 6.35
N ASN A 221 -5.45 26.48 6.94
CA ASN A 221 -6.83 26.08 6.67
C ASN A 221 -7.81 27.17 7.11
N PHE A 222 -7.64 27.79 8.27
CA PHE A 222 -8.55 28.85 8.72
C PHE A 222 -8.46 30.10 7.84
N ALA A 223 -7.27 30.59 7.49
CA ALA A 223 -7.12 31.76 6.62
C ALA A 223 -7.61 31.48 5.19
N LEU A 224 -7.35 30.30 4.63
CA LEU A 224 -7.80 29.93 3.29
C LEU A 224 -9.32 29.69 3.25
N ILE A 225 -9.89 29.04 4.27
CA ILE A 225 -11.34 28.93 4.49
C ILE A 225 -11.93 30.33 4.67
N PHE A 226 -11.31 31.23 5.43
CA PHE A 226 -11.84 32.56 5.68
C PHE A 226 -11.78 33.45 4.43
N PHE A 227 -10.66 33.47 3.69
CA PHE A 227 -10.51 34.30 2.48
C PHE A 227 -11.25 33.75 1.25
N LEU A 228 -11.47 32.43 1.13
CA LEU A 228 -12.29 31.84 0.07
C LEU A 228 -13.78 31.79 0.41
N ASN A 229 -14.16 31.58 1.67
CA ASN A 229 -15.57 31.54 2.06
C ASN A 229 -16.16 32.92 2.35
N LEU A 230 -15.38 33.94 2.73
CA LEU A 230 -15.93 35.28 2.99
C LEU A 230 -16.63 35.90 1.75
N PRO A 231 -16.08 35.83 0.52
CA PRO A 231 -16.80 36.25 -0.68
C PRO A 231 -18.09 35.44 -0.92
N ILE A 232 -18.07 34.14 -0.60
CA ILE A 232 -19.20 33.21 -0.79
C ILE A 232 -20.31 33.48 0.24
N ILE A 233 -19.94 33.74 1.50
CA ILE A 233 -20.84 34.15 2.59
C ILE A 233 -21.42 35.53 2.31
N LEU A 234 -20.63 36.46 1.75
CA LEU A 234 -21.12 37.78 1.34
C LEU A 234 -22.08 37.70 0.15
N ILE A 235 -21.84 36.82 -0.83
CA ILE A 235 -22.77 36.56 -1.93
C ILE A 235 -24.05 35.89 -1.43
N ALA A 236 -23.94 34.89 -0.55
CA ALA A 236 -25.08 34.23 0.07
C ALA A 236 -25.90 35.20 0.94
N ARG A 237 -25.25 36.08 1.72
CA ARG A 237 -25.90 37.17 2.47
C ARG A 237 -26.53 38.21 1.54
N ALA A 238 -25.88 38.59 0.44
CA ALA A 238 -26.44 39.52 -0.53
C ALA A 238 -27.69 38.97 -1.22
N VAL A 239 -27.68 37.68 -1.58
CA VAL A 239 -28.85 36.95 -2.12
C VAL A 239 -29.95 36.82 -1.07
N TYR A 240 -29.58 36.55 0.19
CA TYR A 240 -30.51 36.49 1.32
C TYR A 240 -31.17 37.85 1.63
N PHE A 241 -30.40 38.94 1.66
CA PHE A 241 -30.92 40.30 1.84
C PHE A 241 -31.75 40.77 0.64
N TYR A 242 -31.39 40.37 -0.58
CA TYR A 242 -32.20 40.61 -1.78
C TYR A 242 -33.56 39.89 -1.71
N ALA A 243 -33.58 38.64 -1.22
CA ALA A 243 -34.81 37.89 -0.97
C ALA A 243 -35.66 38.51 0.16
N LEU A 244 -35.03 39.01 1.22
CA LEU A 244 -35.72 39.75 2.30
C LEU A 244 -36.28 41.11 1.84
N ARG A 245 -35.60 41.81 0.92
CA ARG A 245 -36.11 43.09 0.35
C ARG A 245 -37.30 42.86 -0.58
N TYR A 246 -37.39 41.68 -1.21
CA TYR A 246 -38.56 41.25 -1.98
C TYR A 246 -39.77 40.89 -1.09
N LYS A 247 -39.52 40.54 0.18
CA LYS A 247 -40.53 40.22 1.22
C LYS A 247 -41.26 41.46 1.77
N ASN A 248 -40.60 42.62 1.83
CA ASN A 248 -41.20 43.86 2.38
C ASN A 248 -42.25 44.55 1.49
N LYS A 249 -42.69 43.92 0.39
CA LYS A 249 -43.82 44.39 -0.42
C LYS A 249 -45.14 43.65 -0.19
N ASN A 250 -45.18 42.55 0.56
CA ASN A 250 -46.42 41.84 0.89
C ASN A 250 -46.33 41.17 2.27
N SER A 251 -47.07 41.71 3.23
CA SER A 251 -47.12 41.34 4.65
C SER A 251 -48.17 40.26 4.93
N GLU A 252 -47.78 39.09 5.47
CA GLU A 252 -48.55 38.25 6.42
C GLU A 252 -47.66 37.12 7.06
N PRO A 253 -48.01 36.56 8.25
CA PRO A 253 -47.13 35.78 9.14
C PRO A 253 -46.95 34.29 8.77
N PHE A 254 -45.87 33.70 9.29
CA PHE A 254 -45.13 32.54 8.75
C PHE A 254 -45.76 31.13 8.88
N ILE A 255 -47.00 30.96 9.35
CA ILE A 255 -47.52 29.61 9.71
C ILE A 255 -48.58 29.04 8.73
N SER A 256 -48.91 29.71 7.61
CA SER A 256 -49.88 29.17 6.63
C SER A 256 -49.36 28.99 5.19
N LEU A 257 -48.04 29.05 4.96
CA LEU A 257 -47.44 28.98 3.61
C LEU A 257 -47.01 27.58 3.14
N GLU A 258 -47.45 26.50 3.80
CA GLU A 258 -47.27 25.14 3.27
C GLU A 258 -48.24 24.81 2.11
N LYS A 259 -49.24 25.67 1.86
CA LYS A 259 -50.20 25.50 0.75
C LYS A 259 -49.93 26.35 -0.50
N ASN A 260 -48.88 27.18 -0.55
CA ASN A 260 -48.55 27.93 -1.77
C ASN A 260 -47.04 27.90 -2.09
N LYS A 261 -46.71 27.08 -3.10
CA LYS A 261 -45.43 26.96 -3.81
C LYS A 261 -44.79 28.34 -4.09
N LYS A 262 -43.84 28.82 -3.27
CA LYS A 262 -43.03 30.01 -3.62
C LYS A 262 -41.70 30.18 -2.88
N LEU A 263 -41.00 29.10 -2.55
CA LEU A 263 -39.57 29.08 -2.87
C LEU A 263 -39.47 28.40 -4.24
N SER A 264 -38.96 29.10 -5.25
CA SER A 264 -38.76 28.47 -6.56
C SER A 264 -37.85 27.26 -6.38
N MET A 265 -38.16 26.16 -7.08
CA MET A 265 -37.33 24.96 -7.12
C MET A 265 -35.84 25.32 -7.37
N ALA A 266 -35.59 26.37 -8.14
CA ALA A 266 -34.25 26.93 -8.40
C ALA A 266 -33.50 27.41 -7.14
N SER A 267 -34.18 27.92 -6.10
CA SER A 267 -33.55 28.46 -4.89
C SER A 267 -33.14 27.34 -3.91
N ARG A 268 -33.99 26.31 -3.78
CA ARG A 268 -33.66 25.09 -3.03
C ARG A 268 -32.61 24.25 -3.77
N ASN A 269 -32.72 24.16 -5.09
CA ASN A 269 -31.71 23.52 -5.94
C ASN A 269 -30.38 24.28 -5.91
N ALA A 270 -30.37 25.61 -5.83
CA ALA A 270 -29.12 26.37 -5.74
C ALA A 270 -28.38 26.11 -4.43
N ILE A 271 -29.09 26.05 -3.30
CA ILE A 271 -28.48 25.75 -1.99
C ILE A 271 -27.97 24.30 -1.94
N LEU A 272 -28.76 23.33 -2.44
CA LEU A 272 -28.33 21.93 -2.51
C LEU A 272 -27.18 21.72 -3.50
N VAL A 273 -27.22 22.35 -4.69
CA VAL A 273 -26.12 22.30 -5.67
C VAL A 273 -24.85 22.89 -5.07
N VAL A 274 -24.94 23.97 -4.29
CA VAL A 274 -23.77 24.57 -3.63
C VAL A 274 -23.21 23.63 -2.56
N VAL A 275 -24.03 23.05 -1.69
CA VAL A 275 -23.58 22.12 -0.64
C VAL A 275 -23.03 20.81 -1.23
N SER A 276 -23.71 20.24 -2.23
CA SER A 276 -23.25 19.03 -2.94
C SER A 276 -21.98 19.28 -3.77
N SER A 277 -21.84 20.46 -4.38
CA SER A 277 -20.61 20.82 -5.09
C SER A 277 -19.44 20.97 -4.13
N VAL A 278 -19.66 21.46 -2.90
CA VAL A 278 -18.62 21.57 -1.87
C VAL A 278 -18.12 20.19 -1.43
N PHE A 279 -19.00 19.21 -1.22
CA PHE A 279 -18.58 17.84 -0.86
C PHE A 279 -17.89 17.11 -2.02
N ILE A 280 -18.38 17.25 -3.25
CA ILE A 280 -17.70 16.72 -4.45
C ILE A 280 -16.31 17.35 -4.59
N TYR A 281 -16.17 18.64 -4.27
CA TYR A 281 -14.89 19.36 -4.34
C TYR A 281 -13.88 18.86 -3.29
N VAL A 282 -14.32 18.58 -2.06
CA VAL A 282 -13.47 18.00 -1.00
C VAL A 282 -13.04 16.57 -1.37
N SER A 283 -13.94 15.75 -1.93
CA SER A 283 -13.60 14.38 -2.36
C SER A 283 -12.63 14.35 -3.54
N ILE A 284 -12.77 15.26 -4.50
CA ILE A 284 -11.82 15.40 -5.62
C ILE A 284 -10.46 15.92 -5.12
N PHE A 285 -10.45 16.82 -4.12
CA PHE A 285 -9.22 17.31 -3.51
C PHE A 285 -8.41 16.18 -2.85
N PHE A 286 -9.05 15.28 -2.10
CA PHE A 286 -8.37 14.10 -1.52
C PHE A 286 -7.88 13.12 -2.58
N ALA A 287 -8.66 12.88 -3.64
CA ALA A 287 -8.25 12.03 -4.76
C ALA A 287 -7.01 12.57 -5.47
N VAL A 288 -6.95 13.90 -5.65
CA VAL A 288 -5.82 14.60 -6.27
C VAL A 288 -4.62 14.64 -5.33
N TYR A 289 -4.81 14.82 -4.02
CA TYR A 289 -3.73 14.74 -3.03
C TYR A 289 -3.04 13.36 -3.03
N SER A 290 -3.82 12.27 -3.09
CA SER A 290 -3.27 10.93 -3.23
C SER A 290 -2.50 10.75 -4.53
N LEU A 291 -2.99 11.28 -5.66
CA LEU A 291 -2.27 11.26 -6.94
C LEU A 291 -0.97 12.07 -6.92
N ILE A 292 -0.94 13.20 -6.21
CA ILE A 292 0.24 14.05 -6.02
C ILE A 292 1.29 13.30 -5.21
N ALA A 293 0.91 12.70 -4.07
CA ALA A 293 1.81 11.91 -3.23
C ALA A 293 2.50 10.80 -4.05
N SER A 294 1.74 10.08 -4.87
CA SER A 294 2.23 9.02 -5.77
C SER A 294 3.19 9.53 -6.85
N ALA A 295 2.95 10.73 -7.40
CA ALA A 295 3.81 11.33 -8.42
C ALA A 295 5.13 11.88 -7.84
N SER A 296 5.12 12.38 -6.60
CA SER A 296 6.35 12.77 -5.89
C SER A 296 7.23 11.58 -5.55
N VAL A 297 6.63 10.44 -5.17
CA VAL A 297 7.35 9.17 -4.97
C VAL A 297 7.97 8.72 -6.30
N PHE A 298 7.21 8.74 -7.39
CA PHE A 298 7.68 8.42 -8.76
C PHE A 298 8.89 9.26 -9.21
N TYR A 299 8.96 10.53 -8.81
CA TYR A 299 10.04 11.45 -9.21
C TYR A 299 11.38 11.16 -8.50
N GLU A 300 11.35 10.82 -7.22
CA GLU A 300 12.56 10.42 -6.47
C GLU A 300 13.15 9.10 -7.00
N PHE A 301 12.30 8.11 -7.34
CA PHE A 301 12.76 6.84 -7.92
C PHE A 301 13.39 7.00 -9.31
N LYS A 302 12.81 7.85 -10.18
CA LYS A 302 13.40 8.12 -11.51
C LYS A 302 14.77 8.80 -11.43
N LYS A 303 15.01 9.59 -10.38
CA LYS A 303 16.31 10.27 -10.15
C LYS A 303 17.42 9.29 -9.75
N LYS A 304 17.07 8.12 -9.20
CA LYS A 304 18.00 7.05 -8.81
C LYS A 304 18.35 6.06 -9.94
N GLY A 305 17.68 6.12 -11.09
CA GLY A 305 18.07 5.33 -12.27
C GLY A 305 17.53 3.90 -12.32
N GLU A 306 16.48 3.59 -11.56
CA GLU A 306 15.93 2.23 -11.47
C GLU A 306 15.02 1.81 -12.66
N ASN A 307 14.88 0.49 -12.79
CA ASN A 307 14.43 -0.26 -13.98
C ASN A 307 12.92 -0.12 -14.29
N GLN A 308 12.52 -0.28 -15.56
CA GLN A 308 11.15 -0.06 -16.09
C GLN A 308 10.04 -0.91 -15.41
N ARG A 309 10.39 -1.95 -14.64
CA ARG A 309 9.47 -2.90 -14.01
C ARG A 309 8.86 -2.39 -12.69
N SER A 310 9.61 -1.68 -11.85
CA SER A 310 9.12 -1.08 -10.58
C SER A 310 8.01 -0.05 -10.80
N TYR A 311 7.99 0.57 -11.99
CA TYR A 311 7.01 1.57 -12.38
C TYR A 311 5.58 1.02 -12.53
N ILE A 312 5.40 -0.28 -12.85
CA ILE A 312 4.08 -0.84 -13.18
C ILE A 312 3.30 -1.26 -11.93
N LEU A 313 3.98 -1.86 -10.95
CA LEU A 313 3.37 -2.29 -9.68
C LEU A 313 2.98 -1.08 -8.79
N LEU A 314 3.74 0.01 -8.88
CA LEU A 314 3.43 1.27 -8.19
C LEU A 314 2.18 1.95 -8.77
N ILE A 315 1.98 1.90 -10.09
CA ILE A 315 0.80 2.49 -10.77
C ILE A 315 -0.49 1.74 -10.36
N LEU A 316 -0.44 0.42 -10.22
CA LEU A 316 -1.61 -0.40 -9.85
C LEU A 316 -2.06 -0.17 -8.40
N SER A 317 -1.12 -0.03 -7.47
CA SER A 317 -1.39 0.14 -6.04
C SER A 317 -1.85 1.55 -5.68
N TYR A 318 -1.27 2.59 -6.29
CA TYR A 318 -1.50 3.98 -5.89
C TYR A 318 -2.52 4.76 -6.75
N VAL A 319 -2.91 4.26 -7.93
CA VAL A 319 -3.86 4.96 -8.82
C VAL A 319 -5.23 4.27 -8.86
N LEU A 320 -5.26 2.94 -8.85
CA LEU A 320 -6.50 2.20 -9.09
C LEU A 320 -7.40 2.15 -7.84
N ILE A 321 -6.80 1.92 -6.66
CA ILE A 321 -7.53 1.76 -5.39
C ILE A 321 -8.21 3.06 -4.92
N PRO A 322 -7.57 4.25 -4.96
CA PRO A 322 -8.22 5.50 -4.57
C PRO A 322 -9.32 5.92 -5.56
N VAL A 323 -9.15 5.65 -6.87
CA VAL A 323 -10.18 5.93 -7.89
C VAL A 323 -11.41 5.06 -7.65
N ILE A 324 -11.23 3.78 -7.30
CA ILE A 324 -12.30 2.86 -6.93
C ILE A 324 -13.00 3.31 -5.64
N LEU A 325 -12.26 3.75 -4.63
CA LEU A 325 -12.82 4.25 -3.36
C LEU A 325 -13.64 5.54 -3.55
N VAL A 326 -13.12 6.49 -4.35
CA VAL A 326 -13.79 7.76 -4.67
C VAL A 326 -15.06 7.52 -5.48
N LEU A 327 -15.01 6.62 -6.48
CA LEU A 327 -16.20 6.25 -7.24
C LEU A 327 -17.24 5.53 -6.36
N SER A 328 -16.82 4.73 -5.39
CA SER A 328 -17.71 4.04 -4.45
C SER A 328 -18.39 4.99 -3.45
N ILE A 329 -17.67 5.99 -2.94
CA ILE A 329 -18.21 7.04 -2.04
C ILE A 329 -19.17 7.98 -2.80
N VAL A 330 -18.82 8.36 -4.03
CA VAL A 330 -19.72 9.13 -4.93
C VAL A 330 -20.97 8.32 -5.28
N THR A 331 -20.85 6.99 -5.38
CA THR A 331 -21.97 6.07 -5.62
C THR A 331 -22.87 5.95 -4.38
N TYR A 332 -22.31 5.80 -3.18
CA TYR A 332 -23.06 5.70 -1.92
C TYR A 332 -23.85 6.98 -1.59
N LEU A 333 -23.27 8.16 -1.85
CA LEU A 333 -23.94 9.44 -1.64
C LEU A 333 -25.02 9.73 -2.70
N ASN A 334 -24.85 9.25 -3.94
CA ASN A 334 -25.89 9.34 -4.98
C ASN A 334 -27.10 8.42 -4.69
N ILE A 335 -26.90 7.27 -4.04
CA ILE A 335 -27.99 6.40 -3.57
C ILE A 335 -28.88 7.16 -2.55
N GLY A 336 -28.28 7.98 -1.68
CA GLY A 336 -29.03 8.85 -0.75
C GLY A 336 -29.78 10.00 -1.43
N ILE A 337 -29.20 10.58 -2.50
CA ILE A 337 -29.78 11.69 -3.29
C ILE A 337 -30.98 11.22 -4.14
N TYR A 338 -30.93 10.01 -4.70
CA TYR A 338 -32.01 9.48 -5.55
C TYR A 338 -33.06 8.67 -4.79
N GLY A 339 -32.74 8.13 -3.60
CA GLY A 339 -33.70 7.42 -2.75
C GLY A 339 -34.82 8.31 -2.19
N THR A 340 -34.60 9.63 -2.08
CA THR A 340 -35.62 10.59 -1.62
C THR A 340 -36.25 11.43 -2.74
N LEU A 341 -35.74 11.31 -3.97
CA LEU A 341 -36.30 11.95 -5.16
C LEU A 341 -36.84 10.88 -6.13
N TYR A 342 -38.17 10.68 -6.10
CA TYR A 342 -38.98 9.96 -7.10
C TYR A 342 -38.86 8.41 -7.14
N ILE A 343 -39.69 7.75 -6.34
CA ILE A 343 -40.33 6.47 -6.71
C ILE A 343 -41.42 6.87 -7.74
N GLN A 344 -41.47 6.43 -9.00
CA GLN A 344 -41.87 5.05 -9.34
C GLN A 344 -41.65 4.64 -10.82
N ASN A 345 -40.82 5.28 -11.67
CA ASN A 345 -40.80 4.85 -13.10
C ASN A 345 -39.49 4.95 -13.90
N ASN A 346 -38.30 5.17 -13.31
CA ASN A 346 -37.05 5.16 -14.09
C ASN A 346 -35.81 4.65 -13.34
N VAL A 347 -36.01 3.85 -12.28
CA VAL A 347 -34.94 3.17 -11.56
C VAL A 347 -34.18 2.19 -12.49
N ALA A 348 -34.86 1.63 -13.49
CA ALA A 348 -34.28 0.69 -14.45
C ALA A 348 -33.25 1.29 -15.41
N ILE A 349 -33.35 2.59 -15.79
CA ILE A 349 -32.42 3.21 -16.75
C ILE A 349 -31.08 3.52 -16.08
N THR A 350 -31.11 4.08 -14.87
CA THR A 350 -29.90 4.35 -14.10
C THR A 350 -29.27 3.04 -13.63
N GLN A 351 -30.07 2.03 -13.22
CA GLN A 351 -29.57 0.69 -12.94
C GLN A 351 -29.00 -0.01 -14.17
N ALA A 352 -29.56 0.15 -15.39
CA ALA A 352 -29.01 -0.47 -16.60
C ALA A 352 -27.71 0.20 -17.08
N VAL A 353 -27.57 1.52 -16.92
CA VAL A 353 -26.31 2.23 -17.19
C VAL A 353 -25.26 1.91 -16.12
N LEU A 354 -25.67 1.80 -14.84
CA LEU A 354 -24.82 1.35 -13.74
C LEU A 354 -24.38 -0.11 -13.91
N ILE A 355 -25.27 -1.05 -14.24
CA ILE A 355 -24.95 -2.46 -14.54
C ILE A 355 -24.13 -2.57 -15.83
N GLY A 356 -24.32 -1.65 -16.79
CA GLY A 356 -23.53 -1.61 -18.02
C GLY A 356 -22.10 -1.10 -17.82
N ILE A 357 -21.88 -0.11 -16.95
CA ILE A 357 -20.56 0.47 -16.66
C ILE A 357 -19.85 -0.32 -15.54
N SER A 358 -20.55 -0.64 -14.46
CA SER A 358 -20.13 -1.61 -13.45
C SER A 358 -19.82 -2.93 -14.13
N GLY A 359 -20.71 -3.44 -14.98
CA GLY A 359 -20.48 -4.62 -15.79
C GLY A 359 -19.24 -4.44 -16.65
N ALA A 360 -19.14 -3.44 -17.53
CA ALA A 360 -17.98 -3.28 -18.40
C ALA A 360 -16.61 -3.15 -17.69
N LEU A 361 -16.57 -2.61 -16.46
CA LEU A 361 -15.35 -2.43 -15.67
C LEU A 361 -15.08 -3.56 -14.66
N SER A 362 -16.12 -4.24 -14.19
CA SER A 362 -15.98 -5.46 -13.37
C SER A 362 -15.88 -6.71 -14.22
N ILE A 363 -16.29 -6.68 -15.49
CA ILE A 363 -16.19 -7.80 -16.42
C ILE A 363 -14.75 -8.27 -16.56
N PRO A 364 -13.69 -7.46 -16.70
CA PRO A 364 -12.31 -7.97 -16.67
C PRO A 364 -11.94 -8.71 -15.38
N LEU A 365 -12.34 -8.19 -14.20
CA LEU A 365 -12.09 -8.80 -12.89
C LEU A 365 -12.95 -10.06 -12.65
N PHE A 366 -14.20 -10.05 -13.13
CA PHE A 366 -15.20 -11.11 -12.96
C PHE A 366 -15.04 -12.21 -14.04
N LEU A 367 -14.52 -11.87 -15.23
CA LEU A 367 -14.09 -12.79 -16.29
C LEU A 367 -12.76 -13.47 -15.95
N TYR A 368 -11.90 -12.84 -15.13
CA TYR A 368 -10.71 -13.48 -14.59
C TYR A 368 -11.08 -14.59 -13.58
N HIS A 369 -12.09 -14.34 -12.74
CA HIS A 369 -12.43 -15.22 -11.60
C HIS A 369 -13.49 -16.31 -11.84
N LYS A 370 -14.37 -16.23 -12.85
CA LYS A 370 -15.40 -17.27 -13.08
C LYS A 370 -15.20 -18.07 -14.37
N LYS A 371 -14.82 -19.34 -14.22
CA LYS A 371 -14.67 -20.41 -15.23
C LYS A 371 -15.96 -20.78 -16.02
N GLU A 372 -16.99 -19.94 -16.06
CA GLU A 372 -18.23 -20.25 -16.78
C GLU A 372 -18.71 -19.07 -17.62
N PHE A 373 -18.33 -19.03 -18.90
CA PHE A 373 -19.12 -18.29 -19.90
C PHE A 373 -18.99 -18.95 -21.28
N LYS A 374 -19.86 -19.95 -21.55
CA LYS A 374 -20.05 -20.46 -22.91
C LYS A 374 -21.01 -19.62 -23.77
N ASN A 375 -21.66 -18.56 -23.23
CA ASN A 375 -22.75 -17.85 -23.94
C ASN A 375 -22.77 -16.32 -23.74
N PHE A 376 -21.71 -15.59 -24.10
CA PHE A 376 -21.78 -14.12 -24.23
C PHE A 376 -22.02 -13.74 -25.69
N SER A 377 -23.19 -13.18 -26.02
CA SER A 377 -23.55 -12.81 -27.41
C SER A 377 -23.54 -11.31 -27.60
N LEU A 378 -22.60 -10.80 -28.40
CA LEU A 378 -22.50 -9.38 -28.80
C LEU A 378 -23.82 -8.84 -29.36
N LYS A 379 -24.63 -9.71 -29.99
CA LYS A 379 -25.96 -9.38 -30.50
C LYS A 379 -26.91 -8.91 -29.39
N GLN A 380 -26.83 -9.46 -28.19
CA GLN A 380 -27.71 -9.12 -27.07
C GLN A 380 -27.39 -7.74 -26.48
N VAL A 381 -26.10 -7.39 -26.35
CA VAL A 381 -25.67 -6.06 -25.87
C VAL A 381 -26.02 -4.97 -26.88
N VAL A 382 -25.78 -5.22 -28.17
CA VAL A 382 -26.15 -4.29 -29.25
C VAL A 382 -27.68 -4.11 -29.33
N GLN A 383 -28.45 -5.18 -29.14
CA GLN A 383 -29.92 -5.08 -29.07
C GLN A 383 -30.39 -4.32 -27.82
N GLY A 384 -29.74 -4.51 -26.68
CA GLY A 384 -30.02 -3.79 -25.43
C GLY A 384 -29.81 -2.28 -25.55
N ILE A 385 -28.69 -1.84 -26.13
CA ILE A 385 -28.40 -0.41 -26.33
C ILE A 385 -29.40 0.22 -27.32
N LYS A 386 -29.78 -0.53 -28.38
CA LYS A 386 -30.77 -0.06 -29.37
C LYS A 386 -32.21 -0.06 -28.86
N SER A 387 -32.54 -0.87 -27.85
CA SER A 387 -33.90 -1.00 -27.33
C SER A 387 -34.24 0.03 -26.23
N VAL A 388 -33.27 0.79 -25.72
CA VAL A 388 -33.52 1.85 -24.73
C VAL A 388 -34.28 3.01 -25.36
N LYS A 389 -35.59 3.07 -25.09
CA LYS A 389 -36.45 4.20 -25.51
C LYS A 389 -36.09 5.46 -24.71
N GLY A 390 -35.89 6.57 -25.42
CA GLY A 390 -35.60 7.89 -24.83
C GLY A 390 -34.16 8.39 -25.00
N VAL A 391 -33.24 7.55 -25.49
CA VAL A 391 -31.85 7.94 -25.76
C VAL A 391 -31.71 8.42 -27.21
N PRO A 392 -31.14 9.62 -27.48
CA PRO A 392 -30.93 10.11 -28.83
C PRO A 392 -30.05 9.18 -29.67
N ARG A 393 -30.42 8.97 -30.95
CA ARG A 393 -29.78 7.99 -31.86
C ARG A 393 -28.27 8.18 -32.02
N PHE A 394 -27.79 9.42 -32.02
CA PHE A 394 -26.34 9.71 -32.07
C PHE A 394 -25.60 9.21 -30.82
N PHE A 395 -26.22 9.26 -29.64
CA PHE A 395 -25.62 8.76 -28.40
C PHE A 395 -25.56 7.23 -28.38
N GLN A 396 -26.58 6.55 -28.91
CA GLN A 396 -26.55 5.09 -29.12
C GLN A 396 -25.42 4.70 -30.09
N ILE A 397 -25.25 5.47 -31.18
CA ILE A 397 -24.15 5.28 -32.15
C ILE A 397 -22.79 5.54 -31.51
N PHE A 398 -22.66 6.60 -30.70
CA PHE A 398 -21.44 6.92 -29.97
C PHE A 398 -21.08 5.83 -28.95
N MET A 399 -22.04 5.33 -28.17
CA MET A 399 -21.82 4.22 -27.24
C MET A 399 -21.41 2.94 -27.96
N LEU A 400 -22.04 2.63 -29.11
CA LEU A 400 -21.66 1.51 -29.95
C LEU A 400 -20.25 1.70 -30.53
N ALA A 401 -19.91 2.89 -31.03
CA ALA A 401 -18.59 3.21 -31.55
C ALA A 401 -17.51 3.18 -30.46
N PHE A 402 -17.79 3.71 -29.27
CA PHE A 402 -16.92 3.65 -28.11
C PHE A 402 -16.69 2.20 -27.66
N LEU A 403 -17.73 1.37 -27.62
CA LEU A 403 -17.58 -0.07 -27.35
C LEU A 403 -16.75 -0.77 -28.43
N ILE A 404 -16.94 -0.44 -29.71
CA ILE A 404 -16.18 -1.02 -30.83
C ILE A 404 -14.70 -0.57 -30.82
N ILE A 405 -14.39 0.63 -30.32
CA ILE A 405 -13.02 1.18 -30.26
C ILE A 405 -12.30 0.74 -28.98
N MET A 406 -13.02 0.65 -27.85
CA MET A 406 -12.46 0.20 -26.57
C MET A 406 -12.40 -1.32 -26.44
N MET A 407 -13.28 -2.08 -27.11
CA MET A 407 -13.21 -3.54 -27.08
C MET A 407 -11.85 -4.07 -27.53
N PRO A 408 -11.25 -3.61 -28.64
CA PRO A 408 -9.90 -3.98 -28.99
C PRO A 408 -8.93 -3.72 -27.85
N LEU A 409 -8.91 -2.55 -27.19
CA LEU A 409 -7.98 -2.25 -26.08
C LEU A 409 -8.22 -3.10 -24.82
N ILE A 410 -9.48 -3.39 -24.48
CA ILE A 410 -9.88 -4.21 -23.33
C ILE A 410 -9.66 -5.70 -23.60
N ILE A 411 -9.77 -6.12 -24.87
CA ILE A 411 -9.46 -7.48 -25.32
C ILE A 411 -7.95 -7.64 -25.45
N VAL A 412 -7.24 -6.67 -26.03
CA VAL A 412 -5.79 -6.67 -26.31
C VAL A 412 -4.97 -6.61 -25.02
N GLY A 413 -5.43 -5.91 -23.97
CA GLY A 413 -4.74 -5.91 -22.67
C GLY A 413 -4.54 -7.32 -22.06
N PRO A 414 -5.55 -8.20 -22.04
CA PRO A 414 -5.39 -9.61 -21.64
C PRO A 414 -5.06 -10.59 -22.78
N THR A 415 -5.21 -10.22 -24.06
CA THR A 415 -4.91 -11.11 -25.21
C THR A 415 -3.53 -10.89 -25.82
N VAL A 416 -2.87 -9.75 -25.59
CA VAL A 416 -1.45 -9.52 -25.95
C VAL A 416 -0.53 -10.21 -24.95
N TRP A 417 -0.93 -10.26 -23.69
CA TRP A 417 -0.29 -11.07 -22.66
C TRP A 417 -1.10 -12.34 -22.51
N GLY A 418 -1.04 -13.22 -23.52
CA GLY A 418 -1.79 -14.48 -23.50
C GLY A 418 -1.63 -15.17 -22.14
N LYS A 419 -2.71 -15.81 -21.64
CA LYS A 419 -2.63 -16.57 -20.39
C LYS A 419 -1.40 -17.49 -20.47
N PRO A 420 -0.53 -17.48 -19.44
CA PRO A 420 0.63 -18.36 -19.42
C PRO A 420 0.16 -19.77 -19.74
N ILE A 421 0.83 -20.41 -20.69
CA ILE A 421 0.49 -21.77 -21.07
C ILE A 421 0.76 -22.62 -19.84
N LYS A 422 -0.23 -23.40 -19.41
CA LYS A 422 -0.13 -24.29 -18.26
C LYS A 422 0.02 -25.73 -18.73
N GLU A 423 0.98 -26.45 -18.17
CA GLU A 423 1.11 -27.90 -18.30
C GLU A 423 1.18 -28.55 -16.92
N THR A 424 0.29 -29.51 -16.69
CA THR A 424 0.27 -30.29 -15.46
C THR A 424 1.00 -31.60 -15.69
N ASN A 425 1.93 -31.91 -14.81
CA ASN A 425 2.77 -33.09 -14.84
C ASN A 425 2.71 -33.83 -13.51
N MET A 426 2.76 -35.15 -13.56
CA MET A 426 3.02 -35.99 -12.39
C MET A 426 4.52 -36.32 -12.41
N VAL A 427 5.29 -35.64 -11.57
CA VAL A 427 6.75 -35.76 -11.55
C VAL A 427 7.12 -36.95 -10.66
N LYS A 428 7.65 -37.99 -11.28
CA LYS A 428 8.02 -39.23 -10.59
C LYS A 428 9.35 -39.08 -9.84
N MET A 429 9.31 -39.25 -8.53
CA MET A 429 10.47 -39.31 -7.64
C MET A 429 11.18 -40.66 -7.74
N SER A 430 12.40 -40.75 -7.21
CA SER A 430 13.25 -41.96 -7.24
C SER A 430 12.65 -43.15 -6.50
N ASP A 431 11.83 -42.89 -5.47
CA ASP A 431 11.06 -43.91 -4.75
C ASP A 431 9.76 -44.32 -5.45
N GLY A 432 9.47 -43.74 -6.61
CA GLY A 432 8.35 -44.07 -7.46
C GLY A 432 7.08 -43.26 -7.20
N THR A 433 7.03 -42.46 -6.13
CA THR A 433 5.89 -41.56 -5.86
C THR A 433 5.84 -40.42 -6.86
N GLU A 434 4.64 -40.07 -7.32
CA GLU A 434 4.46 -38.98 -8.28
C GLU A 434 3.92 -37.69 -7.62
N LEU A 435 4.63 -36.58 -7.83
CA LEU A 435 4.26 -35.26 -7.29
C LEU A 435 3.59 -34.39 -8.35
N ALA A 436 2.39 -33.91 -8.05
CA ALA A 436 1.61 -33.07 -8.95
C ALA A 436 2.25 -31.70 -9.10
N THR A 437 2.58 -31.34 -10.34
CA THR A 437 3.42 -30.19 -10.67
C THR A 437 2.86 -29.44 -11.86
N ASP A 438 2.53 -28.17 -11.66
CA ASP A 438 2.06 -27.27 -12.71
C ASP A 438 3.21 -26.39 -13.22
N VAL A 439 3.43 -26.40 -14.53
CA VAL A 439 4.41 -25.58 -15.24
C VAL A 439 3.67 -24.46 -15.97
N TYR A 440 3.97 -23.22 -15.59
CA TYR A 440 3.44 -22.02 -16.23
C TYR A 440 4.55 -21.37 -17.05
N TYR A 441 4.40 -21.45 -18.37
CA TYR A 441 5.32 -20.82 -19.31
C TYR A 441 5.10 -19.31 -19.33
N SER A 442 6.20 -18.56 -19.28
CA SER A 442 6.13 -17.09 -19.32
C SER A 442 5.42 -16.61 -20.59
N SER A 443 4.51 -15.65 -20.42
CA SER A 443 3.82 -15.01 -21.54
C SER A 443 4.77 -14.25 -22.49
N LEU A 444 5.98 -13.88 -22.01
CA LEU A 444 6.98 -13.16 -22.79
C LEU A 444 7.80 -14.05 -23.73
N VAL A 445 8.17 -15.25 -23.27
CA VAL A 445 9.11 -16.12 -24.01
C VAL A 445 8.49 -17.44 -24.49
N GLY A 446 7.24 -17.73 -24.09
CA GLY A 446 6.56 -18.98 -24.46
C GLY A 446 7.28 -20.18 -23.87
N LYS A 447 7.46 -21.27 -24.65
CA LYS A 447 8.19 -22.47 -24.21
C LYS A 447 9.70 -22.45 -24.50
N LYS A 448 10.27 -21.29 -24.82
CA LYS A 448 11.72 -21.20 -25.07
C LYS A 448 12.48 -21.38 -23.75
N PRO A 449 13.72 -21.92 -23.78
CA PRO A 449 14.58 -21.99 -22.62
C PRO A 449 14.62 -20.68 -21.84
N ALA A 450 14.23 -20.72 -20.57
CA ALA A 450 14.16 -19.57 -19.69
C ALA A 450 14.52 -19.97 -18.25
N PRO A 451 14.88 -18.98 -17.39
CA PRO A 451 15.04 -19.24 -15.97
C PRO A 451 13.70 -19.60 -15.32
N VAL A 452 13.77 -20.38 -14.25
CA VAL A 452 12.59 -20.99 -13.60
C VAL A 452 12.48 -20.51 -12.15
N ILE A 453 11.28 -20.14 -11.71
CA ILE A 453 10.93 -19.97 -10.31
C ILE A 453 10.19 -21.21 -9.82
N LEU A 454 10.78 -21.92 -8.85
CA LEU A 454 10.21 -23.08 -8.19
C LEU A 454 9.46 -22.66 -6.92
N VAL A 455 8.19 -23.02 -6.86
CA VAL A 455 7.32 -22.85 -5.70
C VAL A 455 6.81 -24.23 -5.30
N ARG A 456 7.02 -24.63 -4.05
CA ARG A 456 6.54 -25.93 -3.54
C ARG A 456 5.64 -25.65 -2.34
N THR A 457 4.45 -26.22 -2.28
CA THR A 457 3.45 -25.85 -1.27
C THR A 457 2.66 -27.04 -0.71
N PRO A 458 2.31 -27.04 0.59
CA PRO A 458 1.34 -27.99 1.15
C PRO A 458 -0.11 -27.51 1.00
N TYR A 459 -0.35 -26.28 0.54
CA TYR A 459 -1.67 -25.63 0.55
C TYR A 459 -2.40 -25.66 -0.80
N GLY A 460 -1.95 -26.51 -1.72
CA GLY A 460 -2.54 -26.66 -3.04
C GLY A 460 -1.91 -25.69 -4.05
N LYS A 461 -1.48 -26.22 -5.19
CA LYS A 461 -0.80 -25.49 -6.27
C LYS A 461 -1.71 -24.63 -7.15
N SER A 462 -3.02 -24.65 -6.93
CA SER A 462 -4.02 -23.95 -7.76
C SER A 462 -4.74 -22.82 -7.00
N ASP A 463 -5.29 -21.88 -7.76
CA ASP A 463 -6.08 -20.72 -7.33
C ASP A 463 -5.25 -19.66 -6.61
N TRP A 464 -4.86 -19.84 -5.35
CA TRP A 464 -4.12 -18.79 -4.63
C TRP A 464 -2.65 -18.71 -5.07
N ALA A 465 -2.02 -19.88 -5.31
CA ALA A 465 -0.59 -19.98 -5.59
C ALA A 465 -0.28 -19.47 -7.00
N ASP A 466 -1.07 -19.87 -7.99
CA ASP A 466 -0.86 -19.39 -9.36
C ASP A 466 -1.31 -17.94 -9.54
N GLU A 467 -2.39 -17.50 -8.89
CA GLU A 467 -2.75 -16.08 -8.88
C GLU A 467 -1.65 -15.19 -8.30
N LEU A 468 -0.92 -15.65 -7.28
CA LEU A 468 0.18 -14.90 -6.68
C LEU A 468 1.47 -15.00 -7.51
N TYR A 469 2.05 -16.20 -7.59
CA TYR A 469 3.42 -16.37 -8.08
C TYR A 469 3.53 -16.28 -9.61
N VAL A 470 2.52 -16.74 -10.36
CA VAL A 470 2.55 -16.60 -11.82
C VAL A 470 2.33 -15.15 -12.22
N THR A 471 1.46 -14.42 -11.52
CA THR A 471 1.28 -12.97 -11.75
C THR A 471 2.55 -12.20 -11.44
N LEU A 472 3.27 -12.59 -10.38
CA LEU A 472 4.51 -11.93 -10.00
C LEU A 472 5.62 -12.19 -11.03
N TYR A 473 5.86 -13.45 -11.42
CA TYR A 473 7.07 -13.82 -12.15
C TYR A 473 6.91 -14.02 -13.67
N SER A 474 5.74 -14.44 -14.15
CA SER A 474 5.51 -14.70 -15.59
C SER A 474 5.76 -13.45 -16.46
N PRO A 475 5.28 -12.24 -16.09
CA PRO A 475 5.56 -11.00 -16.84
C PRO A 475 7.03 -10.57 -16.83
N GLN A 476 7.87 -11.19 -16.01
CA GLN A 476 9.29 -10.88 -15.92
C GLN A 476 10.14 -11.79 -16.83
N GLY A 477 9.54 -12.78 -17.48
CA GLY A 477 10.24 -13.71 -18.38
C GLY A 477 10.58 -15.06 -17.74
N TYR A 478 10.19 -15.28 -16.48
CA TYR A 478 10.43 -16.53 -15.78
C TYR A 478 9.35 -17.57 -16.04
N HIS A 479 9.75 -18.82 -16.25
CA HIS A 479 8.82 -19.94 -16.10
C HIS A 479 8.55 -20.15 -14.61
N THR A 480 7.31 -20.49 -14.26
CA THR A 480 6.94 -20.74 -12.85
C THR A 480 6.50 -22.19 -12.72
N VAL A 481 7.15 -22.94 -11.83
CA VAL A 481 6.82 -24.32 -11.51
C VAL A 481 6.21 -24.34 -10.10
N ILE A 482 4.97 -24.79 -9.98
CA ILE A 482 4.25 -24.89 -8.70
C ILE A 482 3.94 -26.36 -8.42
N GLN A 483 4.47 -26.90 -7.33
CA GLN A 483 4.33 -28.31 -6.98
C GLN A 483 3.64 -28.49 -5.61
N ASP A 484 2.70 -29.42 -5.55
CA ASP A 484 2.13 -29.87 -4.28
C ASP A 484 3.14 -30.77 -3.53
N PHE A 485 3.30 -30.55 -2.23
CA PHE A 485 4.10 -31.46 -1.40
C PHE A 485 3.60 -32.91 -1.51
N ARG A 486 4.50 -33.86 -1.24
CA ARG A 486 4.14 -35.27 -1.08
C ARG A 486 2.98 -35.45 -0.10
N ALA A 487 2.04 -36.32 -0.45
CA ALA A 487 0.81 -36.60 0.29
C ALA A 487 -0.08 -35.37 0.56
N CYS A 488 0.03 -34.31 -0.24
CA CYS A 488 -0.80 -33.12 -0.18
C CYS A 488 -1.54 -32.92 -1.51
N HIS A 489 -2.82 -32.58 -1.44
CA HIS A 489 -3.64 -32.25 -2.61
C HIS A 489 -3.54 -33.29 -3.73
N ASP A 490 -3.03 -32.90 -4.91
CA ASP A 490 -3.00 -33.76 -6.09
C ASP A 490 -1.77 -34.70 -6.10
N SER A 491 -0.79 -34.50 -5.22
CA SER A 491 0.42 -35.33 -5.12
C SER A 491 0.14 -36.66 -4.42
N GLU A 492 0.78 -37.73 -4.92
CA GLU A 492 0.76 -39.03 -4.27
C GLU A 492 1.54 -39.02 -2.94
N GLY A 493 1.31 -40.06 -2.14
CA GLY A 493 2.03 -40.33 -0.89
C GLY A 493 1.13 -40.99 0.14
N ASP A 494 1.74 -41.63 1.14
CA ASP A 494 1.01 -42.30 2.20
C ASP A 494 0.32 -41.30 3.13
N ILE A 495 -0.82 -41.72 3.70
CA ILE A 495 -1.55 -40.91 4.67
C ILE A 495 -0.69 -40.60 5.90
N ASP A 496 0.19 -41.53 6.28
CA ASP A 496 1.12 -41.42 7.41
C ASP A 496 2.42 -40.69 7.04
N TYR A 497 2.47 -39.98 5.91
CA TYR A 497 3.62 -39.16 5.55
C TYR A 497 3.81 -38.00 6.54
N LYS A 498 4.99 -37.94 7.16
CA LYS A 498 5.43 -36.85 8.05
C LYS A 498 5.87 -35.65 7.22
N LEU A 499 5.21 -34.51 7.41
CA LEU A 499 5.53 -33.30 6.66
C LEU A 499 7.02 -32.94 6.76
N PHE A 500 7.56 -32.39 5.68
CA PHE A 500 8.97 -32.01 5.51
C PHE A 500 10.03 -33.12 5.50
N THR A 501 9.75 -34.34 5.95
CA THR A 501 10.78 -35.41 6.02
C THR A 501 11.35 -35.85 4.67
N LYS A 502 10.66 -35.56 3.56
CA LYS A 502 11.16 -35.73 2.18
C LYS A 502 11.42 -34.40 1.46
N ALA A 503 11.32 -33.26 2.14
CA ALA A 503 11.52 -31.95 1.52
C ALA A 503 12.88 -31.84 0.82
N PHE A 504 13.93 -32.34 1.50
CA PHE A 504 15.29 -32.43 0.99
C PHE A 504 15.41 -33.23 -0.31
N THR A 505 14.93 -34.48 -0.33
CA THR A 505 15.02 -35.35 -1.50
C THR A 505 14.09 -34.90 -2.62
N ASP A 506 12.80 -34.68 -2.32
CA ASP A 506 11.80 -34.32 -3.33
C ASP A 506 12.09 -32.96 -3.96
N GLY A 507 12.67 -32.02 -3.19
CA GLY A 507 13.07 -30.70 -3.69
C GLY A 507 14.22 -30.80 -4.69
N ASN A 508 15.26 -31.57 -4.35
CA ASN A 508 16.41 -31.78 -5.22
C ASN A 508 16.06 -32.57 -6.48
N GLU A 509 15.24 -33.61 -6.38
CA GLU A 509 14.79 -34.38 -7.54
C GLU A 509 13.86 -33.56 -8.45
N THR A 510 13.05 -32.66 -7.87
CA THR A 510 12.26 -31.70 -8.66
C THR A 510 13.16 -30.72 -9.40
N ILE A 511 14.22 -30.20 -8.76
CA ILE A 511 15.24 -29.37 -9.42
C ILE A 511 15.88 -30.12 -10.60
N ASP A 512 16.31 -31.37 -10.38
CA ASP A 512 16.92 -32.18 -11.44
C ASP A 512 15.92 -32.49 -12.57
N TRP A 513 14.65 -32.73 -12.24
CA TRP A 513 13.60 -32.87 -13.25
C TRP A 513 13.45 -31.61 -14.09
N ILE A 514 13.42 -30.41 -13.47
CA ILE A 514 13.35 -29.12 -14.16
C ILE A 514 14.56 -28.90 -15.07
N LEU A 515 15.77 -29.21 -14.60
CA LEU A 515 17.01 -29.05 -15.38
C LEU A 515 17.05 -29.92 -16.64
N ASN A 516 16.34 -31.05 -16.63
CA ASN A 516 16.22 -31.96 -17.78
C ASN A 516 15.16 -31.53 -18.80
N GLN A 517 14.46 -30.41 -18.56
CA GLN A 517 13.46 -29.90 -19.48
C GLN A 517 14.09 -28.95 -20.51
N ASP A 518 13.63 -29.06 -21.75
CA ASP A 518 14.06 -28.24 -22.89
C ASP A 518 13.66 -26.76 -22.79
N TRP A 519 12.73 -26.44 -21.88
CA TRP A 519 12.31 -25.08 -21.55
C TRP A 519 13.06 -24.45 -20.37
N CYS A 520 13.95 -25.18 -19.70
CA CYS A 520 14.81 -24.63 -18.65
C CYS A 520 16.16 -24.19 -19.24
N ASN A 521 16.64 -23.00 -18.90
CA ASN A 521 17.97 -22.53 -19.31
C ASN A 521 19.11 -22.95 -18.35
N GLY A 522 18.81 -23.80 -17.37
CA GLY A 522 19.74 -24.25 -16.34
C GLY A 522 19.75 -23.41 -15.06
N LYS A 523 19.06 -22.26 -15.00
CA LYS A 523 19.03 -21.38 -13.82
C LYS A 523 17.67 -21.43 -13.13
N ILE A 524 17.66 -21.78 -11.85
CA ILE A 524 16.46 -21.91 -11.03
C ILE A 524 16.58 -21.01 -9.80
N ALA A 525 15.53 -20.28 -9.46
CA ALA A 525 15.35 -19.72 -8.14
C ALA A 525 14.15 -20.35 -7.46
N SER A 526 14.07 -20.27 -6.15
CA SER A 526 12.87 -20.65 -5.39
C SER A 526 12.25 -19.46 -4.69
N ALA A 527 10.94 -19.52 -4.47
CA ALA A 527 10.22 -18.50 -3.73
C ALA A 527 9.08 -19.09 -2.91
N GLY A 528 8.80 -18.47 -1.76
CA GLY A 528 7.72 -18.92 -0.90
C GLY A 528 7.77 -18.34 0.51
N ALA A 529 6.58 -18.23 1.12
CA ALA A 529 6.42 -17.82 2.51
C ALA A 529 6.01 -18.99 3.42
N SER A 530 6.28 -18.90 4.73
CA SER A 530 5.81 -19.87 5.73
C SER A 530 6.34 -21.29 5.44
N ALA A 531 5.47 -22.30 5.44
CA ALA A 531 5.84 -23.68 5.09
C ALA A 531 6.57 -23.82 3.73
N LEU A 532 6.31 -22.93 2.77
CA LEU A 532 7.04 -22.90 1.51
C LEU A 532 8.50 -22.47 1.72
N CYS A 533 8.74 -21.50 2.61
CA CYS A 533 10.08 -21.07 3.04
C CYS A 533 10.81 -22.16 3.82
N ILE A 534 10.14 -22.83 4.76
CA ILE A 534 10.71 -23.98 5.49
C ILE A 534 11.17 -25.06 4.50
N ASN A 535 10.34 -25.37 3.49
CA ASN A 535 10.70 -26.32 2.44
C ASN A 535 11.92 -25.88 1.63
N GLN A 536 12.05 -24.58 1.33
CA GLN A 536 13.21 -24.00 0.63
C GLN A 536 14.52 -24.23 1.38
N TYR A 537 14.55 -24.03 2.70
CA TYR A 537 15.74 -24.32 3.52
C TYR A 537 16.13 -25.80 3.43
N TYR A 538 15.15 -26.70 3.42
CA TYR A 538 15.41 -28.14 3.47
C TYR A 538 15.96 -28.76 2.20
N TYR A 539 15.87 -28.10 1.04
CA TYR A 539 16.54 -28.60 -0.17
C TYR A 539 17.74 -27.75 -0.61
N ALA A 540 18.07 -26.68 0.12
CA ALA A 540 19.20 -25.81 -0.21
C ALA A 540 20.55 -26.42 0.17
N GLY A 541 20.63 -27.22 1.24
CA GLY A 541 21.87 -27.78 1.78
C GLY A 541 22.43 -28.98 1.01
N ILE A 542 22.00 -29.19 -0.24
CA ILE A 542 22.67 -30.07 -1.20
C ILE A 542 23.36 -29.30 -2.32
N ASP A 543 23.05 -28.03 -2.60
CA ASP A 543 23.29 -27.48 -3.95
C ASP A 543 24.78 -27.45 -4.38
N ASP A 544 25.18 -28.57 -5.01
CA ASP A 544 26.54 -29.08 -4.95
C ASP A 544 27.38 -28.67 -6.16
N VAL A 545 28.68 -28.81 -5.93
CA VAL A 545 29.79 -28.90 -6.88
C VAL A 545 29.44 -29.69 -8.16
N TYR A 546 28.50 -30.64 -8.13
CA TYR A 546 28.11 -31.47 -9.28
C TYR A 546 27.16 -30.80 -10.28
N ARG A 547 26.33 -29.83 -9.88
CA ARG A 547 25.47 -29.09 -10.83
C ARG A 547 26.21 -27.92 -11.50
N GLY A 548 27.41 -27.58 -11.03
CA GLY A 548 28.28 -26.59 -11.63
C GLY A 548 27.64 -25.20 -11.70
N GLU A 549 27.44 -24.69 -12.92
CA GLU A 549 26.74 -23.43 -13.19
C GLU A 549 25.22 -23.57 -13.36
N ASN A 550 24.67 -24.79 -13.33
CA ASN A 550 23.22 -25.06 -13.41
C ASN A 550 22.61 -25.41 -12.04
N GLY A 551 21.30 -25.31 -11.88
CA GLY A 551 20.59 -25.64 -10.64
C GLY A 551 20.06 -24.42 -9.91
N LEU A 552 19.96 -24.52 -8.58
CA LEU A 552 19.44 -23.46 -7.74
C LEU A 552 20.47 -22.30 -7.66
N ARG A 553 19.99 -21.07 -7.72
CA ARG A 553 20.86 -19.88 -7.82
C ARG A 553 20.48 -18.79 -6.83
N ALA A 554 19.18 -18.65 -6.59
CA ALA A 554 18.65 -17.71 -5.63
C ALA A 554 17.45 -18.29 -4.87
N GLN A 555 17.19 -17.79 -3.67
CA GLN A 555 15.99 -18.10 -2.89
C GLN A 555 15.35 -16.84 -2.34
N SER A 556 14.02 -16.81 -2.30
CA SER A 556 13.22 -15.80 -1.63
C SER A 556 12.50 -16.45 -0.44
N LEU A 557 13.03 -16.19 0.76
CA LEU A 557 12.78 -16.94 2.00
C LEU A 557 11.97 -16.10 2.98
N TRP A 558 10.64 -16.20 2.95
CA TRP A 558 9.77 -15.35 3.78
C TRP A 558 9.17 -16.11 4.97
N PHE A 559 9.28 -15.57 6.17
CA PHE A 559 8.61 -16.02 7.41
C PHE A 559 8.75 -17.54 7.64
N GLY A 560 9.98 -18.06 7.73
CA GLY A 560 10.22 -19.48 7.92
C GLY A 560 11.54 -19.75 8.62
N CYS A 561 11.75 -21.00 9.02
CA CYS A 561 12.92 -21.42 9.80
C CYS A 561 13.73 -22.53 9.10
N PRO A 562 15.05 -22.59 9.35
CA PRO A 562 15.91 -23.67 8.86
C PRO A 562 15.89 -24.92 9.74
N SER A 563 15.12 -24.93 10.84
CA SER A 563 14.97 -26.06 11.76
C SER A 563 13.59 -26.04 12.39
N LEU A 564 12.73 -27.00 12.02
CA LEU A 564 11.34 -27.04 12.52
C LEU A 564 11.32 -27.28 14.03
N LEU A 565 12.21 -28.15 14.53
CA LEU A 565 12.18 -28.58 15.92
C LEU A 565 12.49 -27.44 16.89
N PHE A 566 13.51 -26.64 16.56
CA PHE A 566 13.94 -25.54 17.41
C PHE A 566 12.88 -24.44 17.50
N ASP A 567 12.14 -24.20 16.41
CA ASP A 567 11.12 -23.17 16.35
C ASP A 567 9.73 -23.70 16.81
N ALA A 568 9.53 -25.03 16.81
CA ALA A 568 8.38 -25.69 17.45
C ALA A 568 8.53 -25.77 18.97
N ILE A 569 9.76 -25.92 19.47
CA ILE A 569 10.09 -26.02 20.90
C ILE A 569 11.19 -25.01 21.24
N MET A 570 10.75 -23.79 21.55
CA MET A 570 11.61 -22.65 21.83
C MET A 570 12.17 -22.72 23.24
N GLU A 571 13.48 -22.92 23.38
CA GLU A 571 14.14 -23.06 24.69
C GLU A 571 13.44 -24.08 25.61
N GLY A 572 12.90 -25.14 25.01
CA GLY A 572 12.21 -26.22 25.73
C GLY A 572 10.71 -26.00 25.91
N ALA A 573 10.22 -24.77 25.71
CA ALA A 573 8.80 -24.46 25.77
C ALA A 573 8.13 -24.82 24.43
N TYR A 574 7.16 -25.73 24.48
CA TYR A 574 6.43 -26.18 23.30
C TYR A 574 5.47 -25.10 22.80
N HIS A 575 5.64 -24.64 21.56
CA HIS A 575 4.85 -23.59 20.91
C HIS A 575 3.48 -24.12 20.45
N GLU A 576 2.65 -24.54 21.40
CA GLU A 576 1.42 -25.33 21.20
C GLU A 576 0.46 -24.72 20.19
N SER A 577 0.03 -23.48 20.40
CA SER A 577 -0.95 -22.81 19.53
C SER A 577 -0.50 -22.79 18.07
N SER A 578 0.76 -22.46 17.79
CA SER A 578 1.29 -22.35 16.42
C SER A 578 1.38 -23.73 15.77
N VAL A 579 2.02 -24.69 16.45
CA VAL A 579 2.25 -26.03 15.93
C VAL A 579 0.92 -26.75 15.71
N GLU A 580 0.05 -26.77 16.72
CA GLU A 580 -1.20 -27.50 16.62
C GLU A 580 -2.19 -26.85 15.65
N THR A 581 -2.31 -25.52 15.66
CA THR A 581 -3.18 -24.82 14.70
C THR A 581 -2.77 -25.14 13.27
N TRP A 582 -1.46 -25.07 12.98
CA TRP A 582 -0.97 -25.32 11.63
C TRP A 582 -1.16 -26.78 11.21
N ILE A 583 -0.75 -27.74 12.04
CA ILE A 583 -0.87 -29.17 11.72
C ILE A 583 -2.33 -29.57 11.58
N LYS A 584 -3.21 -29.17 12.51
CA LYS A 584 -4.65 -29.48 12.43
C LYS A 584 -5.29 -28.91 11.17
N SER A 585 -4.81 -27.76 10.68
CA SER A 585 -5.31 -27.16 9.43
C SER A 585 -4.78 -27.86 8.17
N THR A 586 -3.55 -28.34 8.17
CA THR A 586 -2.87 -28.90 6.98
C THR A 586 -3.05 -30.41 6.85
N LYS A 587 -3.15 -31.11 7.99
CA LYS A 587 -3.20 -32.57 8.12
C LYS A 587 -4.28 -32.99 9.14
N PRO A 588 -5.55 -32.60 8.94
CA PRO A 588 -6.62 -32.80 9.92
C PRO A 588 -6.87 -34.27 10.28
N ASP A 589 -6.63 -35.20 9.34
CA ASP A 589 -6.92 -36.62 9.55
C ASP A 589 -5.83 -37.38 10.32
N ASN A 590 -4.60 -36.85 10.38
CA ASN A 590 -3.46 -37.47 11.05
C ASN A 590 -2.62 -36.49 11.88
N TRP A 591 -3.19 -35.38 12.31
CA TRP A 591 -2.48 -34.32 13.04
C TRP A 591 -1.77 -34.84 14.30
N ARG A 592 -2.39 -35.78 15.04
CA ARG A 592 -1.80 -36.35 16.25
C ARG A 592 -0.51 -37.11 15.95
N TYR A 593 -0.47 -37.84 14.84
CA TYR A 593 0.71 -38.57 14.37
C TYR A 593 1.85 -37.61 13.98
N GLN A 594 1.53 -36.47 13.34
CA GLN A 594 2.51 -35.43 13.06
C GLN A 594 3.08 -34.83 14.34
N LEU A 595 2.22 -34.64 15.36
CA LEU A 595 2.62 -34.09 16.64
C LEU A 595 3.51 -35.05 17.44
N ASP A 596 3.11 -36.33 17.51
CA ASP A 596 3.93 -37.38 18.15
C ASP A 596 5.33 -37.42 17.55
N PHE A 597 5.45 -37.27 16.22
CA PHE A 597 6.75 -37.20 15.57
C PHE A 597 7.64 -36.04 16.04
N ILE A 598 7.09 -34.83 16.21
CA ILE A 598 7.87 -33.67 16.69
C ILE A 598 8.45 -33.95 18.07
N PHE A 599 7.66 -34.55 18.95
CA PHE A 599 8.10 -34.84 20.30
C PHE A 599 8.99 -36.08 20.41
N ASP A 600 8.76 -37.13 19.62
CA ASP A 600 9.65 -38.28 19.52
C ASP A 600 11.09 -37.85 19.20
N MET A 601 11.26 -36.78 18.43
CA MET A 601 12.57 -36.21 18.11
C MET A 601 13.28 -35.59 19.33
N ILE A 602 12.53 -35.16 20.35
CA ILE A 602 13.06 -34.47 21.55
C ILE A 602 13.22 -35.44 22.72
N SER A 603 12.24 -36.31 22.96
CA SER A 603 12.25 -37.23 24.11
C SER A 603 13.34 -38.31 24.01
N ALA A 604 13.97 -38.49 22.85
CA ALA A 604 15.10 -39.39 22.67
C ALA A 604 16.27 -38.71 21.91
N PRO A 605 16.99 -37.73 22.48
CA PRO A 605 18.02 -36.96 21.77
C PRO A 605 19.13 -37.84 21.15
N GLU A 606 19.44 -38.98 21.76
CA GLU A 606 20.44 -39.91 21.23
C GLU A 606 19.98 -40.66 19.97
N ILE A 607 18.68 -40.72 19.69
CA ILE A 607 18.04 -41.47 18.59
C ILE A 607 17.27 -40.52 17.64
N GLY A 608 16.49 -39.58 18.17
CA GLY A 608 15.66 -38.60 17.48
C GLY A 608 16.44 -37.47 16.81
N ILE A 609 17.38 -36.81 17.51
CA ILE A 609 18.29 -35.80 16.92
C ILE A 609 19.36 -36.46 16.03
N LYS A 610 19.58 -37.77 16.19
CA LYS A 610 20.43 -38.57 15.26
C LYS A 610 19.62 -39.28 14.18
N SER A 611 18.30 -39.09 14.14
CA SER A 611 17.45 -39.74 13.15
C SER A 611 17.69 -39.12 11.79
N TRP A 612 17.49 -39.93 10.75
CA TRP A 612 17.54 -39.43 9.38
C TRP A 612 16.49 -38.33 9.18
N GLU A 613 15.31 -38.47 9.78
CA GLU A 613 14.20 -37.53 9.66
C GLU A 613 14.53 -36.16 10.28
N TYR A 614 15.27 -36.11 11.39
CA TYR A 614 15.79 -34.83 11.93
C TYR A 614 16.81 -34.22 10.99
N ASN A 615 17.81 -34.99 10.56
CA ASN A 615 18.91 -34.50 9.73
C ASN A 615 18.46 -33.90 8.38
N VAL A 616 17.28 -34.28 7.87
CA VAL A 616 16.70 -33.71 6.63
C VAL A 616 15.68 -32.59 6.88
N THR A 617 15.36 -32.30 8.14
CA THR A 617 14.46 -31.22 8.58
C THR A 617 15.18 -30.16 9.41
N THR A 618 16.51 -30.11 9.29
CA THR A 618 17.36 -29.02 9.76
C THR A 618 18.46 -28.73 8.74
N LEU A 619 19.08 -27.55 8.82
CA LEU A 619 20.35 -27.22 8.16
C LEU A 619 21.57 -27.31 9.11
N ASP A 620 21.37 -27.75 10.35
CA ASP A 620 22.44 -27.84 11.34
C ASP A 620 23.31 -29.09 11.17
N VAL A 621 22.79 -30.15 10.54
CA VAL A 621 23.41 -31.49 10.51
C VAL A 621 23.28 -32.13 9.13
N ALA A 622 24.35 -32.74 8.63
CA ALA A 622 24.34 -33.51 7.38
C ALA A 622 23.22 -34.57 7.35
N PRO A 623 22.57 -34.79 6.19
CA PRO A 623 23.05 -34.45 4.85
C PRO A 623 22.68 -33.03 4.40
N ASN A 624 21.74 -32.37 5.07
CA ASN A 624 21.31 -31.01 4.79
C ASN A 624 22.02 -30.06 5.75
N GLN A 625 23.09 -29.40 5.33
CA GLN A 625 23.91 -28.58 6.21
C GLN A 625 24.24 -27.21 5.61
N PHE A 626 24.34 -26.18 6.45
CA PHE A 626 24.67 -24.82 6.01
C PHE A 626 25.93 -24.75 5.13
N SER A 627 26.97 -25.55 5.44
CA SER A 627 28.23 -25.55 4.67
C SER A 627 28.09 -25.98 3.21
N ASN A 628 26.97 -26.60 2.84
CA ASN A 628 26.67 -27.00 1.48
C ASN A 628 25.79 -25.97 0.74
N VAL A 629 25.28 -24.96 1.44
CA VAL A 629 24.40 -23.94 0.85
C VAL A 629 25.20 -23.06 -0.11
N ASN A 630 24.72 -22.96 -1.35
CA ASN A 630 25.44 -22.36 -2.47
C ASN A 630 24.58 -21.40 -3.29
N VAL A 631 23.68 -20.69 -2.60
CA VAL A 631 22.65 -19.83 -3.19
C VAL A 631 22.71 -18.44 -2.56
N ARG A 632 22.37 -17.43 -3.36
CA ARG A 632 22.08 -16.09 -2.85
C ARG A 632 20.67 -16.09 -2.29
N ALA A 633 20.39 -15.35 -1.23
CA ALA A 633 19.00 -15.29 -0.76
C ALA A 633 18.62 -13.94 -0.17
N ILE A 634 17.32 -13.73 -0.15
CA ILE A 634 16.65 -12.69 0.64
C ILE A 634 15.83 -13.37 1.72
N HIS A 635 16.11 -13.01 2.97
CA HIS A 635 15.45 -13.49 4.18
C HIS A 635 14.49 -12.41 4.67
N VAL A 636 13.24 -12.77 4.95
CA VAL A 636 12.20 -11.80 5.29
C VAL A 636 11.48 -12.27 6.53
N GLY A 637 11.50 -11.45 7.58
CA GLY A 637 10.85 -11.73 8.86
C GLY A 637 10.04 -10.55 9.36
N GLY A 638 9.35 -10.74 10.48
CA GLY A 638 8.64 -9.69 11.18
C GLY A 638 8.95 -9.71 12.68
N TRP A 639 8.99 -8.54 13.32
CA TRP A 639 9.22 -8.46 14.76
C TRP A 639 8.20 -9.24 15.60
N TYR A 640 6.98 -9.41 15.08
CA TYR A 640 5.90 -10.17 15.70
C TYR A 640 5.62 -11.50 14.99
N ASP A 641 6.55 -11.97 14.16
CA ASP A 641 6.45 -13.27 13.49
C ASP A 641 7.01 -14.40 14.36
N HIS A 642 6.32 -15.56 14.40
CA HIS A 642 6.75 -16.71 15.20
C HIS A 642 7.99 -17.43 14.67
N PHE A 643 8.42 -17.15 13.43
CA PHE A 643 9.69 -17.65 12.87
C PHE A 643 10.79 -16.59 12.84
N LEU A 644 10.68 -15.47 13.59
CA LEU A 644 11.74 -14.45 13.60
C LEU A 644 13.11 -15.05 13.97
N GLY A 645 13.17 -15.88 15.02
CA GLY A 645 14.40 -16.54 15.44
C GLY A 645 14.97 -17.46 14.36
N GLY A 646 14.12 -18.27 13.71
CA GLY A 646 14.51 -19.08 12.57
C GLY A 646 14.96 -18.26 11.35
N THR A 647 14.30 -17.14 11.06
CA THR A 647 14.65 -16.26 9.93
C THR A 647 16.05 -15.67 10.11
N ILE A 648 16.34 -15.13 11.30
CA ILE A 648 17.66 -14.60 11.66
C ILE A 648 18.71 -15.70 11.60
N ARG A 649 18.42 -16.89 12.15
CA ARG A 649 19.33 -18.04 12.10
C ARG A 649 19.61 -18.51 10.67
N GLY A 650 18.60 -18.48 9.80
CA GLY A 650 18.74 -18.81 8.38
C GLY A 650 19.66 -17.84 7.65
N TYR A 651 19.51 -16.54 7.90
CA TYR A 651 20.40 -15.50 7.36
C TYR A 651 21.85 -15.72 7.81
N ILE A 652 22.09 -15.79 9.13
CA ILE A 652 23.42 -15.98 9.71
C ILE A 652 24.04 -17.29 9.20
N GLY A 653 23.26 -18.39 9.18
CA GLY A 653 23.75 -19.69 8.72
C GLY A 653 24.14 -19.70 7.24
N TYR A 654 23.37 -19.04 6.36
CA TYR A 654 23.73 -18.92 4.95
C TYR A 654 24.96 -18.02 4.76
N ASP A 655 25.06 -16.93 5.52
CA ASP A 655 26.08 -15.91 5.34
C ASP A 655 27.44 -16.29 5.95
N ASP A 656 27.45 -16.91 7.14
CA ASP A 656 28.69 -17.24 7.85
C ASP A 656 29.21 -18.64 7.49
N LEU A 657 28.29 -19.60 7.38
CA LEU A 657 28.62 -21.01 7.27
C LEU A 657 28.51 -21.55 5.84
N GLY A 658 27.84 -20.82 4.94
CA GLY A 658 27.64 -21.20 3.55
C GLY A 658 28.92 -21.34 2.71
N THR A 659 28.74 -21.79 1.47
CA THR A 659 29.84 -21.81 0.49
C THR A 659 30.21 -20.39 0.03
N ALA A 660 31.31 -20.25 -0.71
CA ALA A 660 31.78 -18.94 -1.19
C ALA A 660 30.76 -18.15 -2.06
N ARG A 661 29.75 -18.80 -2.66
CA ARG A 661 28.69 -18.10 -3.39
C ARG A 661 27.59 -17.56 -2.46
N ALA A 662 27.38 -18.20 -1.32
CA ALA A 662 26.37 -17.82 -0.35
C ALA A 662 26.91 -16.72 0.58
N ARG A 663 28.13 -16.90 1.09
CA ARG A 663 28.75 -15.92 2.00
C ARG A 663 28.85 -14.55 1.36
N ASP A 664 28.55 -13.53 2.15
CA ASP A 664 28.44 -12.12 1.75
C ASP A 664 27.27 -11.81 0.77
N HIS A 665 26.49 -12.80 0.33
CA HIS A 665 25.41 -12.66 -0.66
C HIS A 665 24.03 -13.01 -0.10
N GLN A 666 23.78 -12.61 1.14
CA GLN A 666 22.50 -12.73 1.81
C GLN A 666 21.94 -11.33 2.14
N LEU A 667 20.64 -11.15 1.96
CA LEU A 667 19.90 -9.96 2.38
C LEU A 667 18.91 -10.32 3.50
N LEU A 668 18.68 -9.39 4.43
CA LEU A 668 17.72 -9.56 5.52
C LEU A 668 16.77 -8.37 5.61
N ILE A 669 15.47 -8.63 5.63
CA ILE A 669 14.42 -7.63 5.85
C ILE A 669 13.61 -8.02 7.09
N ILE A 670 13.52 -7.13 8.08
CA ILE A 670 12.65 -7.33 9.25
C ILE A 670 11.73 -6.11 9.44
N GLY A 671 10.44 -6.31 9.20
CA GLY A 671 9.43 -5.26 9.42
C GLY A 671 8.65 -5.41 10.72
N PRO A 672 7.77 -4.46 11.07
CA PRO A 672 6.94 -4.51 12.28
C PRO A 672 5.72 -5.42 12.07
N TRP A 673 5.93 -6.61 11.52
CA TRP A 673 4.88 -7.46 10.98
C TRP A 673 4.61 -8.68 11.84
N ILE A 674 3.34 -9.06 11.89
CA ILE A 674 2.89 -10.43 12.15
C ILE A 674 3.15 -11.30 10.90
N HIS A 675 2.91 -12.61 11.03
CA HIS A 675 3.18 -13.59 9.97
C HIS A 675 2.60 -13.18 8.60
N ALA A 676 3.47 -13.13 7.58
CA ALA A 676 3.14 -12.79 6.19
C ALA A 676 2.54 -11.39 5.92
N ALA A 677 2.59 -10.45 6.88
CA ALA A 677 1.92 -9.14 6.77
C ALA A 677 2.81 -7.99 6.27
N VAL A 678 3.57 -8.20 5.19
CA VAL A 678 4.60 -7.26 4.65
C VAL A 678 4.07 -5.88 4.21
N TYR A 679 2.76 -5.72 4.06
CA TYR A 679 2.11 -4.48 3.63
C TYR A 679 2.00 -3.42 4.75
N GLY A 680 2.40 -3.75 5.97
CA GLY A 680 2.29 -2.88 7.14
C GLY A 680 0.84 -2.75 7.64
N GLY A 681 0.49 -1.58 8.17
CA GLY A 681 -0.88 -1.30 8.64
C GLY A 681 -1.17 -1.82 10.05
N GLN A 682 -2.33 -2.46 10.25
CA GLN A 682 -2.75 -2.99 11.54
C GLN A 682 -1.98 -4.26 11.89
N GLN A 683 -1.33 -4.26 13.04
CA GLN A 683 -0.50 -5.34 13.58
C GLN A 683 -0.90 -5.48 15.04
N GLY A 684 -1.65 -6.52 15.39
CA GLY A 684 -2.31 -6.61 16.70
C GLY A 684 -3.24 -5.42 16.95
N GLU A 685 -3.07 -4.73 18.07
CA GLU A 685 -3.82 -3.51 18.43
C GLU A 685 -3.19 -2.23 17.90
N ILE A 686 -1.94 -2.29 17.43
CA ILE A 686 -1.21 -1.13 16.91
C ILE A 686 -1.40 -1.01 15.40
N ARG A 687 -1.63 0.22 14.93
CA ARG A 687 -1.60 0.53 13.50
C ARG A 687 -0.33 1.31 13.18
N TYR A 688 0.64 0.65 12.56
CA TYR A 688 1.86 1.31 12.11
C TYR A 688 1.58 2.24 10.91
N PRO A 689 2.36 3.32 10.75
CA PRO A 689 2.21 4.26 9.65
C PRO A 689 2.53 3.62 8.29
N PRO A 690 2.16 4.29 7.16
CA PRO A 690 2.43 3.77 5.82
C PRO A 690 3.89 3.46 5.51
N SER A 691 4.85 4.02 6.25
CA SER A 691 6.28 3.70 6.16
C SER A 691 6.58 2.23 6.49
N ALA A 692 5.72 1.55 7.26
CA ALA A 692 5.85 0.12 7.58
C ALA A 692 5.57 -0.83 6.40
N ASN A 693 5.12 -0.31 5.25
CA ASN A 693 4.95 -1.12 4.05
C ASN A 693 6.32 -1.44 3.42
N GLY A 694 6.79 -2.67 3.62
CA GLY A 694 8.08 -3.13 3.09
C GLY A 694 7.95 -3.85 1.75
N LEU A 695 6.75 -4.05 1.21
CA LEU A 695 6.57 -4.73 -0.08
C LEU A 695 7.40 -4.09 -1.22
N PRO A 696 7.49 -2.75 -1.36
CA PRO A 696 8.33 -2.16 -2.40
C PRO A 696 9.80 -2.53 -2.26
N LEU A 697 10.36 -2.39 -1.05
CA LEU A 697 11.75 -2.73 -0.72
C LEU A 697 12.03 -4.21 -0.99
N LEU A 698 11.12 -5.08 -0.55
CA LEU A 698 11.18 -6.51 -0.73
C LEU A 698 11.25 -6.90 -2.21
N LEU A 699 10.33 -6.37 -3.03
CA LEU A 699 10.27 -6.69 -4.46
C LEU A 699 11.46 -6.12 -5.23
N GLU A 700 11.97 -4.96 -4.81
CA GLU A 700 13.18 -4.35 -5.37
C GLU A 700 14.41 -5.25 -5.11
N TRP A 701 14.66 -5.60 -3.86
CA TRP A 701 15.79 -6.45 -3.48
C TRP A 701 15.68 -7.86 -4.07
N GLU A 702 14.49 -8.48 -4.05
CA GLU A 702 14.27 -9.77 -4.69
C GLU A 702 14.58 -9.73 -6.19
N GLN A 703 14.11 -8.69 -6.89
CA GLN A 703 14.37 -8.52 -8.31
C GLN A 703 15.86 -8.42 -8.60
N GLU A 704 16.61 -7.65 -7.80
CA GLU A 704 18.06 -7.51 -7.99
C GLU A 704 18.81 -8.82 -7.77
N VAL A 705 18.47 -9.56 -6.71
CA VAL A 705 19.05 -10.89 -6.46
C VAL A 705 18.75 -11.84 -7.62
N PHE A 706 17.52 -11.83 -8.14
CA PHE A 706 17.13 -12.72 -9.22
C PHE A 706 17.75 -12.31 -10.57
N ASP A 707 17.82 -11.01 -10.88
CA ASP A 707 18.42 -10.51 -12.10
C ASP A 707 19.93 -10.83 -12.15
N GLU A 708 20.64 -10.74 -11.02
CA GLU A 708 22.03 -11.18 -10.95
C GLU A 708 22.15 -12.70 -11.06
N ALA A 709 21.43 -13.44 -10.22
CA ALA A 709 21.59 -14.88 -10.09
C ALA A 709 21.11 -15.68 -11.31
N LEU A 710 20.05 -15.20 -11.98
CA LEU A 710 19.38 -15.90 -13.07
C LEU A 710 19.71 -15.32 -14.45
N LEU A 711 19.98 -14.02 -14.54
CA LEU A 711 20.24 -13.32 -15.81
C LEU A 711 21.69 -12.82 -15.95
N GLY A 712 22.50 -12.88 -14.89
CA GLY A 712 23.88 -12.41 -14.90
C GLY A 712 23.99 -10.88 -14.98
N MET A 713 22.96 -10.16 -14.58
CA MET A 713 22.98 -8.70 -14.54
C MET A 713 23.78 -8.22 -13.31
N PRO A 714 24.81 -7.37 -13.48
CA PRO A 714 25.59 -6.91 -12.34
C PRO A 714 24.72 -6.07 -11.40
N THR A 715 24.88 -6.29 -10.09
CA THR A 715 24.29 -5.48 -9.00
C THR A 715 25.39 -5.08 -8.01
N ASN A 716 25.17 -3.97 -7.32
CA ASN A 716 25.98 -3.49 -6.20
C ASN A 716 25.27 -3.68 -4.84
N ILE A 717 24.14 -4.40 -4.78
CA ILE A 717 23.35 -4.60 -3.57
C ILE A 717 24.14 -5.26 -2.42
N TRP A 718 25.19 -6.02 -2.76
CA TRP A 718 26.08 -6.70 -1.81
C TRP A 718 27.12 -5.79 -1.17
N ASP A 719 27.45 -4.66 -1.81
CA ASP A 719 28.51 -3.75 -1.35
C ASP A 719 28.04 -2.80 -0.23
N ASP A 720 26.72 -2.63 -0.11
CA ASP A 720 26.04 -1.67 0.78
C ASP A 720 25.38 -2.36 1.99
N ASN A 721 24.30 -1.77 2.52
CA ASN A 721 23.55 -2.31 3.64
C ASN A 721 22.72 -3.53 3.22
N ARG A 722 23.16 -4.72 3.64
CA ARG A 722 22.51 -6.01 3.36
C ARG A 722 21.31 -6.29 4.28
N VAL A 723 21.18 -5.52 5.35
CA VAL A 723 20.11 -5.65 6.34
C VAL A 723 19.25 -4.40 6.34
N ALA A 724 17.94 -4.56 6.18
CA ALA A 724 16.95 -3.55 6.42
C ALA A 724 16.02 -3.99 7.56
N TYR A 725 15.91 -3.16 8.59
CA TYR A 725 15.06 -3.48 9.73
C TYR A 725 14.27 -2.25 10.16
N TYR A 726 13.05 -2.46 10.63
CA TYR A 726 12.15 -1.35 10.95
C TYR A 726 12.26 -0.97 12.42
N LEU A 727 12.62 0.28 12.72
CA LEU A 727 12.60 0.78 14.09
C LEU A 727 11.14 1.07 14.50
N MET A 728 10.60 0.25 15.40
CA MET A 728 9.27 0.45 15.98
C MET A 728 9.29 1.54 17.06
N GLY A 729 8.13 2.10 17.36
CA GLY A 729 7.89 2.98 18.51
C GLY A 729 6.40 3.27 18.63
N ASP A 730 6.03 4.31 19.37
CA ASP A 730 4.65 4.79 19.36
C ASP A 730 4.28 5.24 17.93
N PRO A 731 3.19 4.76 17.30
CA PRO A 731 2.75 5.24 16.00
C PRO A 731 2.52 6.75 15.90
N GLU A 732 2.33 7.43 17.03
CA GLU A 732 2.19 8.89 17.09
C GLU A 732 3.55 9.63 17.11
N ASP A 733 4.67 8.93 17.35
CA ASP A 733 6.01 9.52 17.33
C ASP A 733 6.54 9.70 15.90
N LEU A 734 7.03 10.91 15.65
CA LEU A 734 7.64 11.32 14.39
C LEU A 734 9.13 10.93 14.30
N GLU A 735 9.75 10.58 15.43
CA GLU A 735 11.16 10.15 15.52
C GLU A 735 11.32 8.62 15.59
N ALA A 736 10.23 7.86 15.48
CA ALA A 736 10.20 6.41 15.35
C ALA A 736 9.55 5.99 14.02
N ASN A 737 9.35 4.69 13.81
CA ASN A 737 8.55 4.13 12.71
C ASN A 737 9.14 4.35 11.31
N TYR A 738 10.41 4.01 11.13
CA TYR A 738 11.10 4.09 9.85
C TYR A 738 12.08 2.92 9.65
N TRP A 739 12.43 2.68 8.39
CA TRP A 739 13.43 1.68 8.01
C TRP A 739 14.84 2.17 8.32
N LYS A 740 15.59 1.36 9.06
CA LYS A 740 17.02 1.48 9.26
C LYS A 740 17.74 0.42 8.43
N TYR A 741 18.99 0.71 8.12
CA TYR A 741 19.83 -0.12 7.26
C TYR A 741 21.15 -0.39 7.95
N ALA A 742 21.63 -1.63 7.87
CA ALA A 742 22.91 -2.05 8.41
C ALA A 742 23.64 -2.95 7.41
N LYS A 743 24.95 -3.02 7.54
CA LYS A 743 25.79 -3.91 6.73
C LYS A 743 25.51 -5.39 7.00
N ASP A 744 25.18 -5.71 8.25
CA ASP A 744 25.10 -7.08 8.73
C ASP A 744 24.21 -7.23 9.98
N TRP A 745 23.87 -8.47 10.32
CA TRP A 745 23.21 -8.87 11.56
C TRP A 745 23.92 -10.08 12.19
N PRO A 746 24.18 -10.10 13.52
CA PRO A 746 23.75 -9.14 14.53
C PRO A 746 24.42 -7.76 14.41
N LEU A 747 23.72 -6.74 14.90
CA LEU A 747 24.31 -5.39 15.00
C LEU A 747 25.47 -5.39 16.00
N ASN A 748 26.40 -4.44 15.83
CA ASN A 748 27.46 -4.24 16.82
C ASN A 748 26.90 -3.46 18.01
N TYR A 749 26.71 -4.14 19.14
CA TYR A 749 26.19 -3.53 20.36
C TYR A 749 26.94 -4.02 21.60
N SER A 750 26.81 -3.28 22.70
CA SER A 750 27.21 -3.69 24.03
C SER A 750 25.98 -3.94 24.90
N TRP A 751 26.12 -4.79 25.92
CA TRP A 751 25.02 -5.10 26.83
C TRP A 751 24.90 -4.06 27.93
N ASN A 752 23.75 -3.38 27.96
CA ASN A 752 23.33 -2.57 29.10
C ASN A 752 22.41 -3.40 30.01
N LYS A 753 22.72 -3.44 31.32
CA LYS A 753 22.02 -4.30 32.30
C LYS A 753 21.00 -3.50 33.07
N TRP A 754 19.74 -3.90 32.99
CA TRP A 754 18.66 -3.33 33.79
C TRP A 754 18.20 -4.33 34.84
N TYR A 755 18.36 -3.98 36.11
CA TYR A 755 18.13 -4.85 37.26
C TYR A 755 16.70 -4.73 37.79
N PHE A 756 16.14 -5.86 38.19
CA PHE A 756 14.87 -5.93 38.90
C PHE A 756 15.10 -5.70 40.41
N GLY A 757 14.17 -5.06 41.11
CA GLY A 757 14.21 -4.96 42.57
C GLY A 757 13.23 -3.96 43.17
N LYS A 758 13.53 -3.50 44.40
CA LYS A 758 12.80 -2.40 45.06
C LYS A 758 13.64 -1.14 45.17
N ASP A 759 12.98 0.01 44.97
CA ASP A 759 13.54 1.32 45.30
C ASP A 759 13.50 1.58 46.82
N THR A 760 14.00 2.74 47.25
CA THR A 760 13.98 3.17 48.65
C THR A 760 12.57 3.44 49.20
N SER A 761 11.58 3.63 48.32
CA SER A 761 10.18 3.86 48.66
C SER A 761 9.39 2.54 48.81
N GLY A 762 10.00 1.42 48.44
CA GLY A 762 9.39 0.09 48.47
C GLY A 762 8.62 -0.29 47.20
N ASN A 763 8.72 0.49 46.11
CA ASN A 763 8.11 0.19 44.82
C ASN A 763 8.94 -0.82 44.04
N ASP A 764 8.27 -1.68 43.26
CA ASP A 764 8.94 -2.60 42.35
C ASP A 764 9.40 -1.84 41.09
N VAL A 765 10.70 -1.87 40.83
CA VAL A 765 11.35 -1.02 39.81
C VAL A 765 12.31 -1.81 38.93
N LEU A 766 12.52 -1.28 37.73
CA LEU A 766 13.52 -1.69 36.76
C LEU A 766 14.53 -0.54 36.60
N VAL A 767 15.81 -0.78 36.87
CA VAL A 767 16.84 0.29 36.87
C VAL A 767 18.10 -0.12 36.11
N ASP A 768 18.66 0.78 35.32
CA ASP A 768 19.92 0.62 34.58
C ASP A 768 21.17 0.62 35.49
N ASN A 769 21.02 1.06 36.73
CA ASN A 769 22.08 1.07 37.74
C ASN A 769 21.62 0.35 39.01
N GLY A 770 22.09 -0.89 39.19
CA GLY A 770 21.73 -1.72 40.34
C GLY A 770 22.04 -1.13 41.71
N SER A 771 22.90 -0.11 41.82
CA SER A 771 23.15 0.59 43.10
C SER A 771 21.94 1.38 43.61
N GLN A 772 20.94 1.63 42.77
CA GLN A 772 19.67 2.28 43.13
C GLN A 772 18.72 1.33 43.90
N LEU A 773 19.01 0.03 43.92
CA LEU A 773 18.15 -0.99 44.54
C LEU A 773 18.49 -1.21 46.02
N VAL A 774 17.45 -1.50 46.80
CA VAL A 774 17.58 -1.79 48.24
C VAL A 774 17.88 -3.27 48.49
N GLY A 775 19.18 -3.61 48.40
CA GLY A 775 19.70 -4.94 48.73
C GLY A 775 19.09 -6.08 47.90
N ASN A 776 19.38 -7.32 48.29
CA ASN A 776 18.80 -8.48 47.62
C ASN A 776 17.40 -8.79 48.16
N ARG A 777 16.50 -9.21 47.27
CA ARG A 777 15.11 -9.55 47.59
C ARG A 777 14.70 -10.84 46.89
N ASN A 778 13.76 -11.55 47.49
CA ASN A 778 13.14 -12.73 46.93
C ASN A 778 11.69 -12.39 46.59
N TYR A 779 11.31 -12.57 45.33
CA TYR A 779 9.94 -12.43 44.84
C TYR A 779 9.39 -13.82 44.57
N SER A 780 8.55 -14.32 45.48
CA SER A 780 7.94 -15.64 45.37
C SER A 780 6.49 -15.52 44.89
N TYR A 781 6.10 -16.41 43.97
CA TYR A 781 4.73 -16.52 43.46
C TYR A 781 4.34 -17.99 43.24
N LEU A 782 3.04 -18.26 43.22
CA LEU A 782 2.50 -19.60 43.03
C LEU A 782 2.02 -19.76 41.59
N TYR A 783 2.68 -20.60 40.82
CA TYR A 783 2.21 -21.02 39.51
C TYR A 783 1.34 -22.27 39.64
N ASP A 784 0.06 -22.13 39.29
CA ASP A 784 -0.91 -23.23 39.20
C ASP A 784 -1.19 -23.56 37.73
N PRO A 785 -0.77 -24.73 37.22
CA PRO A 785 -1.04 -25.18 35.85
C PRO A 785 -2.52 -25.17 35.45
N ARG A 786 -3.45 -25.16 36.42
CA ARG A 786 -4.90 -25.14 36.18
C ARG A 786 -5.47 -23.72 36.00
N ASN A 787 -4.66 -22.69 36.27
CA ASN A 787 -5.00 -21.28 36.10
C ASN A 787 -3.83 -20.53 35.45
N PRO A 788 -3.40 -20.90 34.23
CA PRO A 788 -2.28 -20.24 33.57
C PRO A 788 -2.63 -18.80 33.17
N VAL A 789 -1.60 -17.96 33.05
CA VAL A 789 -1.71 -16.67 32.37
C VAL A 789 -1.95 -16.95 30.88
N ILE A 790 -3.02 -16.37 30.34
CA ILE A 790 -3.43 -16.58 28.95
C ILE A 790 -2.63 -15.68 28.01
N THR A 791 -2.37 -16.20 26.81
CA THR A 791 -1.67 -15.52 25.73
C THR A 791 -2.49 -14.35 25.21
N ARG A 792 -1.78 -13.24 24.96
CA ARG A 792 -2.36 -12.07 24.32
C ARG A 792 -1.29 -11.37 23.49
N GLY A 793 -1.36 -11.51 22.17
CA GLY A 793 -0.38 -10.89 21.26
C GLY A 793 0.90 -11.70 21.13
N GLY A 794 1.98 -11.02 20.76
CA GLY A 794 3.32 -11.59 20.61
C GLY A 794 3.50 -12.34 19.30
N ASN A 795 4.56 -13.14 19.23
CA ASN A 795 4.89 -13.98 18.09
C ASN A 795 4.09 -15.29 18.14
N ASN A 796 2.77 -15.19 17.93
CA ASN A 796 1.83 -16.29 18.11
C ASN A 796 1.10 -16.67 16.79
N GLN A 797 0.35 -17.78 16.82
CA GLN A 797 -0.70 -18.17 15.86
C GLN A 797 -1.71 -19.05 16.65
N PRO A 798 -3.05 -18.91 16.53
CA PRO A 798 -3.85 -18.33 15.44
C PRO A 798 -3.84 -16.79 15.36
N PHE A 799 -4.12 -16.27 14.16
CA PHE A 799 -3.95 -14.85 13.78
C PHE A 799 -4.90 -13.84 14.44
N ASP A 800 -5.80 -14.28 15.32
CA ASP A 800 -6.73 -13.43 16.06
C ASP A 800 -6.13 -12.83 17.34
N THR A 801 -5.01 -13.37 17.84
CA THR A 801 -4.34 -12.92 19.07
C THR A 801 -2.83 -12.67 18.90
N VAL A 802 -2.43 -12.05 17.78
CA VAL A 802 -1.02 -11.86 17.39
C VAL A 802 -0.59 -10.40 17.35
N GLY A 803 0.71 -10.13 17.49
CA GLY A 803 1.26 -8.78 17.42
C GLY A 803 1.20 -7.99 18.73
N PRO A 804 1.46 -6.68 18.71
CA PRO A 804 1.48 -5.86 19.91
C PRO A 804 0.07 -5.68 20.47
N MET A 805 -0.14 -6.16 21.69
CA MET A 805 -1.42 -6.08 22.40
C MET A 805 -1.22 -5.65 23.85
N ASP A 806 -2.19 -4.93 24.40
CA ASP A 806 -2.22 -4.56 25.80
C ASP A 806 -2.31 -5.80 26.69
N GLN A 807 -1.35 -5.97 27.60
CA GLN A 807 -1.24 -7.14 28.48
C GLN A 807 -2.16 -7.08 29.71
N ARG A 808 -2.68 -5.89 30.07
CA ARG A 808 -3.53 -5.73 31.26
C ARG A 808 -4.72 -6.72 31.33
N PRO A 809 -5.45 -7.03 30.24
CA PRO A 809 -6.59 -7.94 30.29
C PRO A 809 -6.26 -9.37 30.73
N VAL A 810 -5.01 -9.82 30.60
CA VAL A 810 -4.59 -11.18 30.98
C VAL A 810 -3.73 -11.21 32.24
N GLU A 811 -3.20 -10.06 32.67
CA GLU A 811 -2.32 -9.93 33.85
C GLU A 811 -3.01 -9.24 35.04
N VAL A 812 -4.18 -8.63 34.86
CA VAL A 812 -4.92 -7.95 35.93
C VAL A 812 -6.22 -8.70 36.20
N GLU A 813 -6.42 -9.08 37.45
CA GLU A 813 -7.62 -9.74 37.95
C GLU A 813 -8.20 -8.96 39.13
N ASN A 814 -9.51 -8.72 39.14
CA ASN A 814 -10.20 -7.95 40.19
C ASN A 814 -9.57 -6.57 40.49
N GLY A 815 -9.00 -5.93 39.47
CA GLY A 815 -8.38 -4.60 39.57
C GLY A 815 -6.96 -4.58 40.15
N SER A 816 -6.35 -5.74 40.37
CA SER A 816 -4.95 -5.88 40.83
C SER A 816 -4.16 -6.80 39.90
N LEU A 817 -2.84 -6.70 39.89
CA LEU A 817 -1.99 -7.65 39.18
C LEU A 817 -2.25 -9.06 39.72
N ARG A 818 -2.28 -10.07 38.86
CA ARG A 818 -2.39 -11.47 39.28
C ARG A 818 -1.23 -11.85 40.21
N ASP A 819 -1.50 -12.73 41.16
CA ASP A 819 -0.51 -13.16 42.16
C ASP A 819 0.65 -13.98 41.56
N ASP A 820 0.48 -14.53 40.35
CA ASP A 820 1.47 -15.30 39.59
C ASP A 820 2.21 -14.47 38.52
N VAL A 821 2.07 -13.14 38.58
CA VAL A 821 2.67 -12.19 37.63
C VAL A 821 3.48 -11.16 38.40
N LEU A 822 4.78 -11.06 38.10
CA LEU A 822 5.67 -10.03 38.64
C LEU A 822 5.85 -8.92 37.60
N LEU A 823 5.62 -7.67 37.98
CA LEU A 823 5.85 -6.51 37.11
C LEU A 823 6.96 -5.63 37.68
N PHE A 824 7.99 -5.39 36.86
CA PHE A 824 9.03 -4.39 37.12
C PHE A 824 8.96 -3.30 36.06
N GLN A 825 9.02 -2.04 36.48
CA GLN A 825 8.89 -0.91 35.57
C GLN A 825 9.96 0.14 35.83
N SER A 826 10.45 0.79 34.77
CA SER A 826 11.33 1.94 34.90
C SER A 826 10.61 3.13 35.51
N GLU A 827 11.36 4.16 35.89
CA GLU A 827 10.78 5.49 36.02
C GLU A 827 10.18 5.97 34.70
N VAL A 828 9.32 7.01 34.76
CA VAL A 828 8.90 7.69 33.54
C VAL A 828 10.15 8.18 32.82
N LEU A 829 10.31 7.78 31.57
CA LEU A 829 11.44 8.15 30.77
C LEU A 829 11.41 9.67 30.52
N GLU A 830 12.43 10.38 30.99
CA GLU A 830 12.60 11.81 30.67
C GLU A 830 13.10 12.01 29.23
N ASN A 831 13.89 11.05 28.75
CA ASN A 831 14.44 11.00 27.40
C ASN A 831 14.11 9.64 26.77
N PRO A 832 13.89 9.60 25.45
CA PRO A 832 13.59 8.35 24.76
C PRO A 832 14.74 7.35 24.89
N TYR A 833 14.39 6.07 24.97
CA TYR A 833 15.33 4.96 25.09
C TYR A 833 15.12 3.99 23.92
N THR A 834 16.20 3.56 23.26
CA THR A 834 16.12 2.76 22.05
C THR A 834 16.89 1.46 22.23
N ILE A 835 16.27 0.33 21.85
CA ILE A 835 16.86 -1.00 21.85
C ILE A 835 16.87 -1.53 20.43
N GLU A 836 18.02 -2.04 19.97
CA GLU A 836 18.21 -2.52 18.60
C GLU A 836 19.19 -3.70 18.61
N GLY A 837 18.66 -4.92 18.52
CA GLY A 837 19.49 -6.13 18.57
C GLY A 837 18.82 -7.26 19.33
N ASP A 838 19.65 -8.19 19.79
CA ASP A 838 19.19 -9.34 20.55
C ASP A 838 18.78 -8.93 21.97
N LEU A 839 17.86 -9.69 22.57
CA LEU A 839 17.32 -9.40 23.89
C LEU A 839 17.39 -10.65 24.77
N GLN A 840 17.78 -10.49 26.03
CA GLN A 840 17.93 -11.61 26.96
C GLN A 840 17.55 -11.19 28.39
N ALA A 841 17.06 -12.13 29.18
CA ALA A 841 16.85 -11.96 30.61
C ALA A 841 17.64 -13.01 31.40
N ASN A 842 18.48 -12.54 32.32
CA ASN A 842 19.21 -13.39 33.24
C ASN A 842 18.44 -13.44 34.56
N LEU A 843 17.89 -14.60 34.89
CA LEU A 843 17.08 -14.82 36.08
C LEU A 843 17.83 -15.72 37.06
N ILE A 844 17.93 -15.28 38.31
CA ILE A 844 18.38 -16.09 39.43
C ILE A 844 17.13 -16.61 40.13
N ILE A 845 16.91 -17.91 40.07
CA ILE A 845 15.63 -18.53 40.46
C ILE A 845 15.79 -19.59 41.52
N ASN A 846 14.68 -19.90 42.18
CA ASN A 846 14.49 -21.04 43.06
C ASN A 846 13.07 -21.59 42.83
N SER A 847 12.91 -22.91 42.85
CA SER A 847 11.59 -23.56 42.77
C SER A 847 11.52 -24.74 43.73
N ASN A 848 10.32 -25.04 44.23
CA ASN A 848 10.06 -26.27 44.97
C ASN A 848 9.88 -27.49 44.05
N CYS A 849 9.60 -27.28 42.77
CA CYS A 849 9.37 -28.32 41.76
C CYS A 849 10.66 -28.71 41.02
N THR A 850 10.65 -29.89 40.40
CA THR A 850 11.77 -30.42 39.60
C THR A 850 11.84 -29.83 38.20
N ASP A 851 10.75 -29.24 37.73
CA ASP A 851 10.64 -28.53 36.46
C ASP A 851 9.52 -27.49 36.55
N THR A 852 9.63 -26.42 35.75
CA THR A 852 8.66 -25.34 35.61
C THR A 852 9.12 -24.44 34.46
N ASP A 853 8.26 -23.53 34.00
CA ASP A 853 8.63 -22.55 32.98
C ASP A 853 8.89 -21.16 33.60
N PHE A 854 9.73 -20.37 32.93
CA PHE A 854 9.89 -18.96 33.20
C PHE A 854 9.66 -18.17 31.90
N VAL A 855 8.63 -17.33 31.92
CA VAL A 855 8.22 -16.46 30.83
C VAL A 855 8.62 -15.04 31.15
N VAL A 856 9.24 -14.37 30.18
CA VAL A 856 9.59 -12.95 30.27
C VAL A 856 8.91 -12.20 29.14
N LYS A 857 8.21 -11.11 29.48
CA LYS A 857 7.55 -10.22 28.51
C LYS A 857 8.11 -8.80 28.64
N LEU A 858 8.56 -8.22 27.53
CA LEU A 858 8.95 -6.82 27.44
C LEU A 858 7.80 -6.01 26.84
N CYS A 859 7.39 -4.96 27.54
CA CYS A 859 6.29 -4.09 27.15
C CYS A 859 6.69 -2.61 27.18
N ASP A 860 6.08 -1.83 26.30
CA ASP A 860 6.01 -0.37 26.42
C ASP A 860 4.79 0.02 27.25
N ILE A 861 5.01 0.75 28.36
CA ILE A 861 3.94 1.27 29.20
C ILE A 861 3.67 2.72 28.81
N TYR A 862 2.51 2.92 28.18
CA TYR A 862 2.06 4.22 27.69
C TYR A 862 1.62 5.13 28.84
N PRO A 863 1.62 6.47 28.64
CA PRO A 863 1.12 7.43 29.62
C PRO A 863 -0.34 7.23 30.02
N ASP A 864 -1.16 6.63 29.15
CA ASP A 864 -2.56 6.26 29.41
C ASP A 864 -2.71 4.94 30.19
N GLY A 865 -1.58 4.31 30.52
CA GLY A 865 -1.48 3.07 31.29
C GLY A 865 -1.63 1.79 30.47
N ARG A 866 -1.80 1.84 29.13
CA ARG A 866 -1.70 0.62 28.29
C ARG A 866 -0.31 0.00 28.44
N ARG A 867 -0.24 -1.33 28.49
CA ARG A 867 1.03 -2.08 28.52
C ARG A 867 1.17 -2.89 27.24
N MET A 868 1.72 -2.25 26.22
CA MET A 868 1.79 -2.83 24.87
C MET A 868 2.98 -3.79 24.78
N LEU A 869 2.68 -5.06 24.47
CA LEU A 869 3.70 -6.08 24.28
C LEU A 869 4.59 -5.78 23.09
N ILE A 870 5.91 -5.82 23.31
CA ILE A 870 6.93 -5.71 22.25
C ILE A 870 7.42 -7.10 21.87
N ILE A 871 7.81 -7.91 22.86
CA ILE A 871 8.33 -9.26 22.65
C ILE A 871 8.21 -10.10 23.92
N ASP A 872 8.03 -11.40 23.78
CA ASP A 872 8.03 -12.36 24.87
C ASP A 872 8.62 -13.72 24.45
N SER A 873 9.19 -14.41 25.42
CA SER A 873 9.74 -15.75 25.28
C SER A 873 9.64 -16.53 26.59
N ALA A 874 9.83 -17.84 26.51
CA ALA A 874 9.75 -18.76 27.62
C ALA A 874 10.94 -19.71 27.61
N LEU A 875 11.39 -20.10 28.81
CA LEU A 875 12.37 -21.15 29.02
C LEU A 875 11.78 -22.22 29.93
N THR A 876 11.82 -23.48 29.50
CA THR A 876 11.51 -24.63 30.36
C THR A 876 12.76 -25.03 31.13
N ALA A 877 12.69 -25.02 32.47
CA ALA A 877 13.86 -25.06 33.34
C ALA A 877 14.74 -26.30 33.18
N ARG A 878 14.16 -27.45 32.80
CA ARG A 878 14.94 -28.66 32.49
C ARG A 878 15.90 -28.50 31.30
N TYR A 879 15.61 -27.57 30.39
CA TYR A 879 16.39 -27.31 29.17
C TYR A 879 17.31 -26.08 29.27
N ARG A 880 17.50 -25.54 30.49
CA ARG A 880 18.31 -24.34 30.77
C ARG A 880 19.76 -24.38 30.27
N GLU A 881 20.30 -25.57 30.03
CA GLU A 881 21.68 -25.74 29.53
C GLU A 881 21.70 -25.97 28.02
N ASN A 882 20.82 -26.84 27.51
CA ASN A 882 20.59 -27.07 26.08
C ASN A 882 19.30 -27.89 25.87
N LEU A 883 18.80 -27.92 24.63
CA LEU A 883 17.60 -28.68 24.23
C LEU A 883 17.82 -30.19 24.12
N THR A 884 19.08 -30.65 24.15
CA THR A 884 19.43 -32.05 23.87
C THR A 884 19.60 -32.90 25.13
N THR A 885 19.58 -32.30 26.30
CA THR A 885 19.78 -33.00 27.57
C THR A 885 18.89 -32.38 28.64
N GLU A 886 18.00 -33.18 29.20
CA GLU A 886 17.19 -32.77 30.34
C GLU A 886 18.05 -32.74 31.61
N ASN A 887 18.01 -31.61 32.31
CA ASN A 887 18.67 -31.44 33.59
C ASN A 887 17.65 -30.90 34.60
N PHE A 888 17.09 -31.74 35.45
CA PHE A 888 16.02 -31.31 36.37
C PHE A 888 16.51 -30.38 37.49
N LEU A 889 15.62 -29.54 37.99
CA LEU A 889 15.85 -28.72 39.17
C LEU A 889 15.85 -29.59 40.44
N MET A 890 16.74 -29.26 41.36
CA MET A 890 16.66 -29.71 42.75
C MET A 890 15.86 -28.69 43.57
N SER A 891 14.88 -29.19 44.31
CA SER A 891 13.98 -28.38 45.15
C SER A 891 14.77 -27.45 46.08
N ASN A 892 14.40 -26.17 46.09
CA ASN A 892 14.99 -25.11 46.90
C ASN A 892 16.49 -24.81 46.63
N GLN A 893 17.06 -25.27 45.53
CA GLN A 893 18.37 -24.82 45.07
C GLN A 893 18.25 -23.58 44.17
N THR A 894 19.28 -22.74 44.19
CA THR A 894 19.36 -21.55 43.33
C THR A 894 19.98 -21.89 41.98
N TYR A 895 19.38 -21.41 40.90
CA TYR A 895 19.86 -21.59 39.52
C TYR A 895 19.92 -20.25 38.79
N ASN A 896 20.86 -20.13 37.86
CA ASN A 896 20.89 -19.03 36.91
C ASN A 896 20.32 -19.51 35.58
N LEU A 897 19.28 -18.83 35.11
CA LEU A 897 18.62 -19.09 33.85
C LEU A 897 18.86 -17.91 32.91
N THR A 898 19.02 -18.20 31.62
CA THR A 898 19.05 -17.18 30.56
C THR A 898 17.84 -17.44 29.67
N VAL A 899 16.89 -16.52 29.65
CA VAL A 899 15.73 -16.56 28.76
C VAL A 899 16.04 -15.71 27.54
N ASN A 900 16.12 -16.31 26.36
CA ASN A 900 16.38 -15.62 25.10
C ASN A 900 15.08 -15.06 24.52
N LEU A 901 15.00 -13.74 24.39
CA LEU A 901 13.86 -13.03 23.81
C LEU A 901 14.02 -12.82 22.30
N ILE A 902 14.98 -13.48 21.64
CA ILE A 902 15.29 -13.33 20.22
C ILE A 902 15.89 -11.94 19.94
N ALA A 903 15.12 -11.04 19.35
CA ALA A 903 15.59 -9.72 18.91
C ALA A 903 14.44 -8.75 18.67
N SER A 904 14.70 -7.46 18.82
CA SER A 904 13.76 -6.40 18.43
C SER A 904 14.49 -5.09 18.12
N ALA A 905 13.79 -4.19 17.44
CA ALA A 905 14.19 -2.79 17.28
C ALA A 905 13.01 -1.89 17.71
N TYR A 906 13.12 -1.27 18.89
CA TYR A 906 12.04 -0.48 19.48
C TYR A 906 12.57 0.77 20.18
N ARG A 907 11.85 1.88 20.02
CA ARG A 907 12.06 3.15 20.73
C ARG A 907 10.93 3.39 21.71
N PHE A 908 11.27 3.46 22.99
CA PHE A 908 10.40 3.91 24.06
C PHE A 908 10.47 5.43 24.15
N ASP A 909 9.33 6.12 24.10
CA ASP A 909 9.30 7.58 24.06
C ASP A 909 9.39 8.23 25.44
N ALA A 910 9.75 9.52 25.46
CA ALA A 910 9.67 10.31 26.68
C ALA A 910 8.22 10.35 27.18
N GLY A 911 8.03 10.12 28.49
CA GLY A 911 6.71 9.95 29.11
C GLY A 911 6.24 8.50 29.22
N HIS A 912 6.86 7.56 28.51
CA HIS A 912 6.58 6.13 28.63
C HIS A 912 7.41 5.50 29.76
N ARG A 913 7.16 4.22 30.05
CA ARG A 913 8.03 3.39 30.90
C ARG A 913 8.37 2.09 30.21
N ILE A 914 9.56 1.57 30.47
CA ILE A 914 9.94 0.21 30.11
C ILE A 914 9.34 -0.73 31.16
N GLY A 915 8.50 -1.68 30.72
CA GLY A 915 7.88 -2.68 31.58
C GLY A 915 8.40 -4.07 31.28
N VAL A 916 8.74 -4.83 32.33
CA VAL A 916 9.08 -6.25 32.22
C VAL A 916 8.18 -7.06 33.14
N THR A 917 7.46 -8.01 32.55
CA THR A 917 6.68 -8.99 33.28
C THR A 917 7.41 -10.32 33.35
N ILE A 918 7.43 -10.95 34.53
CA ILE A 918 7.93 -12.32 34.74
C ILE A 918 6.80 -13.17 35.30
N THR A 919 6.56 -14.33 34.67
CA THR A 919 5.58 -15.33 35.12
C THR A 919 6.07 -16.73 34.74
N SER A 920 5.23 -17.76 34.91
CA SER A 920 5.55 -19.16 34.57
C SER A 920 4.55 -19.77 33.59
N SER A 921 3.76 -18.96 32.90
CA SER A 921 2.89 -19.43 31.81
C SER A 921 2.53 -18.33 30.81
N ASN A 922 2.23 -18.73 29.58
CA ASN A 922 1.67 -17.88 28.53
C ASN A 922 0.89 -18.79 27.57
N TYR A 923 -0.27 -19.30 28.01
CA TYR A 923 -1.04 -20.35 27.33
C TYR A 923 -2.11 -19.73 26.40
N ASP A 924 -2.28 -20.12 25.15
CA ASP A 924 -1.80 -21.34 24.50
C ASP A 924 -0.57 -21.13 23.60
N ARG A 925 0.09 -19.96 23.62
CA ARG A 925 1.37 -19.78 22.91
C ARG A 925 2.35 -20.87 23.31
N TYR A 926 2.58 -21.03 24.60
CA TYR A 926 3.35 -22.15 25.13
C TYR A 926 2.44 -23.12 25.86
N ALA A 927 2.72 -24.41 25.71
CA ALA A 927 2.04 -25.45 26.47
C ALA A 927 2.23 -25.29 27.97
N ILE A 928 1.25 -25.78 28.72
CA ILE A 928 1.27 -25.72 30.18
C ILE A 928 2.31 -26.70 30.70
N ASN A 929 3.29 -26.20 31.47
CA ASN A 929 4.18 -27.07 32.24
C ASN A 929 3.44 -27.61 33.48
N PRO A 930 3.32 -28.93 33.66
CA PRO A 930 2.61 -29.51 34.81
C PRO A 930 3.39 -29.44 36.13
N ASN A 931 4.64 -28.98 36.09
CA ASN A 931 5.58 -28.91 37.20
C ASN A 931 5.96 -30.28 37.79
N THR A 932 5.82 -31.37 37.02
CA THR A 932 6.05 -32.76 37.47
C THR A 932 7.39 -33.34 37.03
N GLY A 933 8.03 -32.73 36.03
CA GLY A 933 9.15 -33.37 35.32
C GLY A 933 8.71 -34.45 34.32
N GLY A 934 7.40 -34.64 34.11
CA GLY A 934 6.86 -35.58 33.11
C GLY A 934 7.10 -35.13 31.66
N ASP A 935 6.70 -35.97 30.71
CA ASP A 935 6.78 -35.65 29.27
C ASP A 935 5.87 -34.46 28.95
N LEU A 936 6.35 -33.56 28.09
CA LEU A 936 5.61 -32.41 27.59
C LEU A 936 4.52 -32.81 26.58
N THR A 937 4.56 -34.05 26.06
CA THR A 937 3.58 -34.61 25.10
C THR A 937 2.25 -35.02 25.72
N ASP A 938 2.28 -35.37 26.99
CA ASP A 938 1.22 -36.13 27.61
C ASP A 938 0.22 -35.21 28.28
N HIS A 939 -1.06 -35.54 28.12
CA HIS A 939 -2.08 -34.90 28.93
C HIS A 939 -1.83 -35.31 30.37
N PHE A 940 -1.30 -34.39 31.16
CA PHE A 940 -0.97 -34.63 32.54
C PHE A 940 -2.27 -34.84 33.34
N THR A 941 -2.39 -36.00 33.97
CA THR A 941 -3.49 -36.27 34.91
C THR A 941 -3.22 -35.67 36.29
N GLU A 942 -1.94 -35.39 36.58
CA GLU A 942 -1.46 -34.81 37.82
C GLU A 942 -0.61 -33.57 37.52
N SER A 943 -0.80 -32.50 38.30
CA SER A 943 -0.01 -31.28 38.23
C SER A 943 0.31 -30.80 39.65
N PHE A 944 1.44 -30.11 39.80
CA PHE A 944 1.85 -29.51 41.07
C PHE A 944 1.81 -27.99 40.98
N ILE A 945 1.51 -27.34 42.11
CA ILE A 945 1.68 -25.88 42.24
C ILE A 945 3.17 -25.63 42.51
N ALA A 946 3.81 -24.88 41.60
CA ALA A 946 5.19 -24.45 41.78
C ALA A 946 5.23 -23.13 42.56
N ASN A 947 5.97 -23.11 43.66
CA ASN A 947 6.37 -21.92 44.37
C ASN A 947 7.69 -21.42 43.78
N ASN A 948 7.57 -20.59 42.76
CA ASN A 948 8.70 -20.05 42.01
C ASN A 948 9.16 -18.75 42.65
N THR A 949 10.47 -18.58 42.79
CA THR A 949 11.07 -17.40 43.40
C THR A 949 12.13 -16.80 42.47
N ILE A 950 12.05 -15.49 42.23
CA ILE A 950 13.07 -14.71 41.54
C ILE A 950 13.90 -13.92 42.58
N ILE A 951 15.22 -14.06 42.53
CA ILE A 951 16.16 -13.34 43.39
C ILE A 951 16.61 -12.07 42.65
N THR A 952 16.31 -10.92 43.24
CA THR A 952 16.50 -9.59 42.63
C THR A 952 17.39 -8.72 43.53
N GLY A 953 17.85 -7.58 43.03
CA GLY A 953 18.78 -6.69 43.72
C GLY A 953 20.05 -6.36 42.93
N PRO A 954 21.00 -5.63 43.53
CA PRO A 954 22.23 -5.20 42.85
C PRO A 954 23.03 -6.42 42.35
N GLY A 955 23.26 -6.50 41.03
CA GLY A 955 24.03 -7.59 40.43
C GLY A 955 23.31 -8.95 40.39
N GLN A 956 22.02 -9.00 40.68
CA GLN A 956 21.20 -10.22 40.62
C GLN A 956 20.48 -10.32 39.26
N SER A 957 19.22 -10.80 39.26
CA SER A 957 18.41 -10.92 38.04
C SER A 957 18.28 -9.58 37.29
N CYS A 958 18.41 -9.63 35.97
CA CYS A 958 18.37 -8.46 35.09
C CYS A 958 17.86 -8.81 33.69
N ILE A 959 17.39 -7.80 32.96
CA ILE A 959 17.22 -7.82 31.51
C ILE A 959 18.43 -7.14 30.86
N LEU A 960 18.87 -7.68 29.73
CA LEU A 960 20.00 -7.19 28.94
C LEU A 960 19.44 -6.50 27.70
N PHE A 961 19.72 -5.20 27.58
CA PHE A 961 19.36 -4.41 26.41
C PHE A 961 20.58 -4.14 25.53
N PRO A 962 20.45 -4.25 24.20
CA PRO A 962 21.52 -3.94 23.27
C PRO A 962 21.64 -2.42 23.09
N GLU A 963 22.83 -1.88 23.34
CA GLU A 963 23.18 -0.48 23.09
C GLU A 963 24.23 -0.43 21.95
N LEU A 964 23.84 0.14 20.80
CA LEU A 964 24.68 0.21 19.61
C LEU A 964 26.01 0.94 19.88
N ILE A 965 27.11 0.40 19.34
CA ILE A 965 28.49 0.91 19.51
C ILE A 965 28.88 1.85 18.35
#